data_AF-A0A507B6J7-F1
#
_entry.id   AF-A0A507B6J7-F1
#
_cell.length_a   1.000
_cell.length_b   1.000
_cell.length_c   1.000
_cell.angle_alpha   90.00
_cell.angle_beta   90.00
_cell.angle_gamma   90.00
#
_symmetry.space_group_name_H-M   'P 1'
#
loop_
_entity.id
_entity.type
_entity.pdbx_description
1 polymer ?
#
loop_
_entity_poly.entity_id
_entity_poly.type
_entity_poly.pdbx_seq_one_letter_code
_entity_poly.pdbx_strand_id
1 'polypeptide(L)'
;MLLSRFSPQAALRPRPGCVRWRSSIHACQSGRFSVLTQGAATKQAILDHIKNDAHDATLQFSHGLATRKSDSAVILASRQYATWLEDPGFMGPLLQQFFGQSQGETTSQEVSVLGAVVDGLCPLQPSVMPRTGFSILHGNQDEILPDLWVGKREYKFRAAEVQASIAVSFRPLLGDFHPLNVTIPLAQTIFQNGRPSTLLATRWKAGLSGSYELQSLIEKDSQVIVPSLASIQAHASVSVPLYPISTPRQIVSGLGNIVRQVDIEGKASPASQELEATIPKLLDRRARLNPDLEPTPLAVWALIIPADLTESYIAAQTDTASDAESDMAEDFARSFSNLFASGCHLHRVLSGGGGWGAKQGLLSLDPQTRYMTAGNEDIESFISSFRGESTSDSIVTPGNYIQFFVQPMPNKTEELAPVAKQAGSMPSIAFGTHAGPLDDLVAGAKPSITVVDDHFGAVTSHGIYIEPKPDLEHQVQVREGTHTKIDAPNSYIWEGVGILSIGDMGLGIAKLLIAKGFTIATNCKGRSQDTVSRAKSAKVTILDSDTDLVNKCDVILSVVPPRDAVDTAQRVFDAAQALEAKPGGRQLYFADMNAVAPSTCKAMAATFAKSAAPIRFVDGCILGGPPAPPSSADADAGGGEWSCPLMPTSGPHDLAQAFPLLAHSLRARHISDAVGAASGLKMCFASMSKGYAAIATQAFTTAHRLGVLPELQSALGELAPARARQIEASLAGMPPKAYRWVREMEEISLTFAEEGGFEGAADMFRGAAEVYRTVAEETVLGKEKVGDRKRGRTGEDVAAAMAEGIERKRKKRD
;
A
#
# COMPACT_ATOMS: atom_id res chain seq x y z
N MET A 1 -42.50 -52.11 32.14
CA MET A 1 -41.67 -52.55 33.29
C MET A 1 -40.24 -52.14 33.00
N LEU A 2 -39.42 -51.55 33.86
CA LEU A 2 -39.55 -50.80 35.14
C LEU A 2 -38.31 -49.86 35.14
N LEU A 3 -38.43 -48.54 35.11
CA LEU A 3 -38.51 -47.61 36.25
C LEU A 3 -37.37 -47.68 37.31
N SER A 4 -36.66 -46.54 37.43
CA SER A 4 -36.29 -45.83 38.69
C SER A 4 -35.15 -46.39 39.58
N ARG A 5 -34.47 -45.67 40.51
CA ARG A 5 -34.34 -44.24 40.96
C ARG A 5 -33.07 -44.16 41.89
N PHE A 6 -32.49 -43.06 42.39
CA PHE A 6 -32.72 -41.59 42.40
C PHE A 6 -31.38 -40.82 42.66
N SER A 7 -31.45 -39.50 42.95
CA SER A 7 -30.37 -38.56 43.38
C SER A 7 -30.23 -38.47 44.94
N PRO A 8 -29.69 -37.40 45.60
CA PRO A 8 -28.68 -36.36 45.25
C PRO A 8 -27.62 -36.06 46.35
N GLN A 9 -26.60 -35.21 46.09
CA GLN A 9 -26.26 -33.99 46.87
C GLN A 9 -25.04 -33.23 46.30
N ALA A 10 -24.83 -31.98 46.72
CA ALA A 10 -24.06 -30.96 45.97
C ALA A 10 -22.93 -30.27 46.76
N ALA A 11 -21.96 -29.69 46.04
CA ALA A 11 -21.11 -28.59 46.52
C ALA A 11 -20.66 -27.70 45.32
N LEU A 12 -20.60 -26.38 45.51
CA LEU A 12 -20.36 -25.39 44.46
C LEU A 12 -18.89 -24.91 44.42
N ARG A 13 -18.35 -24.61 43.21
CA ARG A 13 -18.00 -23.25 42.73
C ARG A 13 -17.17 -23.25 41.41
N PRO A 14 -17.12 -22.14 40.66
CA PRO A 14 -16.71 -22.14 39.24
C PRO A 14 -15.26 -21.68 38.99
N ARG A 15 -14.75 -21.94 37.77
CA ARG A 15 -13.68 -21.16 37.13
C ARG A 15 -14.04 -20.88 35.66
N PRO A 16 -13.86 -19.64 35.16
CA PRO A 16 -14.09 -19.32 33.75
C PRO A 16 -12.85 -19.68 32.91
N GLY A 17 -13.00 -20.63 31.98
CA GLY A 17 -12.00 -20.92 30.96
C GLY A 17 -12.08 -19.89 29.83
N CYS A 18 -11.42 -18.74 30.00
CA CYS A 18 -11.22 -17.80 28.90
C CYS A 18 -10.21 -18.42 27.90
N VAL A 19 -10.71 -19.05 26.84
CA VAL A 19 -9.86 -19.56 25.76
C VAL A 19 -9.42 -18.36 24.90
N ARG A 20 -8.33 -17.71 25.34
CA ARG A 20 -7.56 -16.79 24.50
C ARG A 20 -6.95 -17.57 23.33
N TRP A 21 -7.66 -17.63 22.21
CA TRP A 21 -7.09 -18.01 20.93
C TRP A 21 -6.13 -16.90 20.50
N ARG A 22 -4.82 -17.07 20.77
CA ARG A 22 -3.78 -16.28 20.11
C ARG A 22 -3.77 -16.65 18.63
N SER A 23 -3.70 -15.63 17.77
CA SER A 23 -3.53 -15.78 16.33
C SER A 23 -2.19 -16.44 16.01
N SER A 24 -2.22 -17.56 15.27
CA SER A 24 -1.05 -18.29 14.81
C SER A 24 -0.62 -17.81 13.41
N ILE A 25 0.30 -16.86 13.41
CA ILE A 25 0.87 -16.09 12.29
C ILE A 25 2.23 -15.58 12.81
N HIS A 26 3.39 -15.70 12.14
CA HIS A 26 3.79 -16.39 10.91
C HIS A 26 5.09 -17.21 11.18
N ALA A 27 5.76 -17.72 10.13
CA ALA A 27 7.19 -18.03 10.14
C ALA A 27 7.84 -17.28 8.97
N CYS A 28 9.08 -16.82 9.11
CA CYS A 28 9.75 -15.93 8.14
C CYS A 28 9.78 -16.52 6.71
N GLN A 29 8.81 -16.11 5.89
CA GLN A 29 8.72 -16.40 4.44
C GLN A 29 8.87 -15.13 3.60
N SER A 30 8.66 -13.95 4.19
CA SER A 30 9.12 -12.68 3.62
C SER A 30 10.64 -12.64 3.71
N GLY A 31 11.33 -12.46 2.58
CA GLY A 31 12.78 -12.25 2.55
C GLY A 31 13.23 -10.90 3.14
N ARG A 32 12.44 -10.28 4.04
CA ARG A 32 12.66 -8.93 4.55
C ARG A 32 11.98 -8.72 5.90
N PHE A 33 12.62 -7.98 6.80
CA PHE A 33 12.10 -7.60 8.12
C PHE A 33 12.98 -6.49 8.75
N SER A 34 12.49 -5.83 9.80
CA SER A 34 13.24 -4.82 10.55
C SER A 34 13.27 -5.12 12.04
N VAL A 35 14.39 -4.84 12.69
CA VAL A 35 14.55 -4.82 14.15
C VAL A 35 14.65 -3.37 14.59
N LEU A 36 13.54 -2.83 15.08
CA LEU A 36 13.44 -1.45 15.54
C LEU A 36 13.89 -1.34 17.00
N THR A 37 14.67 -0.31 17.32
CA THR A 37 15.18 -0.01 18.65
C THR A 37 14.79 1.38 19.12
N GLN A 38 14.48 1.51 20.41
CA GLN A 38 14.48 2.78 21.15
C GLN A 38 15.52 2.67 22.26
N GLY A 39 16.32 3.73 22.47
CA GLY A 39 17.45 3.68 23.41
C GLY A 39 18.57 2.73 22.97
N ALA A 40 19.60 2.58 23.82
CA ALA A 40 20.75 1.73 23.55
C ALA A 40 20.44 0.24 23.77
N ALA A 41 20.26 -0.52 22.69
CA ALA A 41 20.13 -1.98 22.72
C ALA A 41 21.50 -2.68 22.76
N THR A 42 21.57 -3.89 23.32
CA THR A 42 22.79 -4.73 23.32
C THR A 42 22.77 -5.76 22.19
N LYS A 43 23.96 -6.18 21.74
CA LYS A 43 24.14 -7.22 20.70
C LYS A 43 23.35 -8.48 21.01
N GLN A 44 23.49 -9.00 22.23
CA GLN A 44 22.78 -10.21 22.68
C GLN A 44 21.26 -10.01 22.69
N ALA A 45 20.76 -8.88 23.20
CA ALA A 45 19.32 -8.64 23.25
C ALA A 45 18.68 -8.61 21.85
N ILE A 46 19.36 -8.05 20.85
CA ILE A 46 18.89 -8.07 19.45
C ILE A 46 18.88 -9.50 18.88
N LEU A 47 19.97 -10.26 19.07
CA LEU A 47 20.05 -11.65 18.62
C LEU A 47 18.97 -12.53 19.28
N ASP A 48 18.70 -12.34 20.57
CA ASP A 48 17.69 -13.09 21.31
C ASP A 48 16.27 -12.79 20.81
N HIS A 49 15.94 -11.53 20.47
CA HIS A 49 14.62 -11.20 19.92
C HIS A 49 14.42 -11.84 18.54
N ILE A 50 15.38 -11.67 17.62
CA ILE A 50 15.35 -12.31 16.28
C ILE A 50 15.16 -13.83 16.41
N LYS A 51 15.89 -14.46 17.32
CA LYS A 51 15.83 -15.91 17.54
C LYS A 51 14.50 -16.37 18.13
N ASN A 52 13.95 -15.63 19.10
CA ASN A 52 12.69 -16.00 19.75
C ASN A 52 11.52 -15.93 18.76
N ASP A 53 11.44 -14.87 17.96
CA ASP A 53 10.40 -14.73 16.93
C ASP A 53 10.56 -15.80 15.83
N ALA A 54 11.79 -16.19 15.46
CA ALA A 54 12.06 -17.32 14.58
C ALA A 54 11.71 -18.71 15.18
N HIS A 55 11.62 -18.85 16.50
CA HIS A 55 11.35 -20.14 17.16
C HIS A 55 9.85 -20.41 17.38
N ASP A 56 9.07 -19.39 17.77
CA ASP A 56 7.60 -19.48 17.88
C ASP A 56 6.96 -19.81 16.51
N ALA A 57 7.58 -19.30 15.44
CA ALA A 57 7.37 -19.61 14.04
C ALA A 57 7.58 -21.10 13.67
N THR A 58 8.71 -21.69 14.10
CA THR A 58 9.15 -23.03 13.67
C THR A 58 8.29 -24.16 14.26
N LEU A 59 7.67 -23.94 15.43
CA LEU A 59 6.79 -24.92 16.07
C LEU A 59 5.43 -25.11 15.37
N GLN A 60 5.13 -24.36 14.30
CA GLN A 60 3.81 -24.36 13.65
C GLN A 60 3.79 -24.95 12.23
N PHE A 61 4.95 -25.26 11.62
CA PHE A 61 5.03 -25.75 10.24
C PHE A 61 5.89 -27.02 10.10
N SER A 62 5.23 -28.13 9.76
CA SER A 62 5.89 -29.39 9.39
C SER A 62 5.21 -30.11 8.23
N HIS A 63 4.88 -29.39 7.14
CA HIS A 63 4.61 -29.97 5.81
C HIS A 63 4.66 -28.90 4.69
N GLY A 64 5.48 -29.14 3.65
CA GLY A 64 5.20 -28.64 2.29
C GLY A 64 6.19 -27.65 1.65
N LEU A 65 6.77 -28.09 0.52
CA LEU A 65 7.54 -27.35 -0.50
C LEU A 65 8.90 -26.71 -0.11
N ALA A 66 9.91 -27.03 -0.91
CA ALA A 66 11.27 -26.52 -0.76
C ALA A 66 11.40 -25.11 -1.34
N THR A 67 11.77 -24.14 -0.49
CA THR A 67 12.18 -22.81 -0.91
C THR A 67 13.54 -22.85 -1.61
N ARG A 68 13.78 -21.96 -2.58
CA ARG A 68 15.14 -21.73 -3.07
C ARG A 68 15.98 -21.16 -1.93
N LYS A 69 17.18 -21.70 -1.73
CA LYS A 69 18.06 -21.31 -0.63
C LYS A 69 18.59 -19.90 -0.85
N SER A 70 18.32 -18.98 0.08
CA SER A 70 18.95 -17.66 0.07
C SER A 70 20.46 -17.79 0.30
N ASP A 71 21.24 -16.96 -0.39
CA ASP A 71 22.72 -16.91 -0.29
C ASP A 71 23.24 -15.49 -0.03
N SER A 72 22.36 -14.49 0.07
CA SER A 72 22.76 -13.09 0.22
C SER A 72 21.83 -12.29 1.12
N ALA A 73 22.37 -11.23 1.73
CA ALA A 73 21.62 -10.27 2.53
C ALA A 73 22.06 -8.82 2.31
N VAL A 74 21.12 -7.89 2.51
CA VAL A 74 21.36 -6.46 2.72
C VAL A 74 20.98 -6.13 4.16
N ILE A 75 21.85 -5.41 4.86
CA ILE A 75 21.63 -4.98 6.25
C ILE A 75 21.85 -3.46 6.31
N LEU A 76 20.75 -2.72 6.42
CA LEU A 76 20.77 -1.29 6.68
C LEU A 76 20.76 -1.07 8.20
N ALA A 77 21.79 -0.43 8.74
CA ALA A 77 21.93 -0.18 10.17
C ALA A 77 21.93 1.33 10.47
N SER A 78 21.28 1.76 11.55
CA SER A 78 21.37 3.16 11.99
C SER A 78 22.78 3.51 12.49
N ARG A 79 23.17 4.79 12.39
CA ARG A 79 24.49 5.35 12.80
C ARG A 79 25.12 4.69 14.03
N GLN A 80 24.39 4.60 15.14
CA GLN A 80 24.85 4.04 16.42
C GLN A 80 25.33 2.56 16.35
N TYR A 81 24.98 1.82 15.30
CA TYR A 81 25.31 0.42 15.09
C TYR A 81 26.39 0.20 14.01
N ALA A 82 27.00 1.27 13.46
CA ALA A 82 27.98 1.19 12.37
C ALA A 82 29.10 0.16 12.63
N THR A 83 29.70 0.19 13.82
CA THR A 83 30.79 -0.72 14.22
C THR A 83 30.36 -2.18 14.38
N TRP A 84 29.06 -2.47 14.41
CA TRP A 84 28.56 -3.84 14.56
C TRP A 84 28.54 -4.59 13.23
N LEU A 85 28.43 -3.87 12.10
CA LEU A 85 28.56 -4.46 10.75
C LEU A 85 29.97 -5.00 10.49
N GLU A 86 30.97 -4.47 11.20
CA GLU A 86 32.37 -4.88 11.12
C GLU A 86 32.76 -5.93 12.20
N ASP A 87 31.86 -6.28 13.13
CA ASP A 87 32.13 -7.22 14.23
C ASP A 87 31.71 -8.67 13.90
N PRO A 88 32.64 -9.62 13.72
CA PRO A 88 32.32 -11.03 13.50
C PRO A 88 31.55 -11.66 14.66
N GLY A 89 31.74 -11.18 15.89
CA GLY A 89 31.04 -11.65 17.09
C GLY A 89 29.55 -11.29 17.13
N PHE A 90 29.11 -10.33 16.32
CA PHE A 90 27.70 -10.02 16.10
C PHE A 90 27.19 -10.59 14.77
N MET A 91 27.92 -10.33 13.68
CA MET A 91 27.52 -10.70 12.33
C MET A 91 27.47 -12.21 12.11
N GLY A 92 28.42 -12.98 12.67
CA GLY A 92 28.42 -14.44 12.55
C GLY A 92 27.16 -15.08 13.15
N PRO A 93 26.83 -14.81 14.43
CA PRO A 93 25.58 -15.27 15.06
C PRO A 93 24.29 -14.72 14.43
N LEU A 94 24.33 -13.50 13.86
CA LEU A 94 23.21 -12.90 13.16
C LEU A 94 22.90 -13.68 11.87
N LEU A 95 23.91 -13.93 11.03
CA LEU A 95 23.76 -14.71 9.79
C LEU A 95 23.35 -16.17 10.06
N GLN A 96 23.75 -16.73 11.20
CA GLN A 96 23.31 -18.05 11.64
C GLN A 96 21.79 -18.12 11.86
N GLN A 97 21.10 -17.02 12.17
CA GLN A 97 19.63 -17.00 12.29
C GLN A 97 18.93 -17.13 10.93
N PHE A 98 19.55 -16.66 9.83
CA PHE A 98 18.92 -16.58 8.50
C PHE A 98 19.35 -17.72 7.56
N PHE A 99 20.61 -18.13 7.67
CA PHE A 99 21.27 -19.07 6.77
C PHE A 99 21.75 -20.33 7.51
N GLY A 100 21.09 -20.70 8.61
CA GLY A 100 21.40 -21.90 9.39
C GLY A 100 21.18 -23.19 8.57
N GLN A 101 22.10 -24.15 8.68
CA GLN A 101 21.97 -25.44 8.00
C GLN A 101 20.89 -26.32 8.65
N SER A 102 20.10 -27.00 7.81
CA SER A 102 19.25 -28.11 8.26
C SER A 102 20.10 -29.34 8.58
N GLN A 103 19.71 -30.13 9.60
CA GLN A 103 20.44 -31.35 9.97
C GLN A 103 20.48 -32.34 8.80
N GLY A 104 21.64 -32.46 8.15
CA GLY A 104 21.89 -33.39 7.04
C GLY A 104 22.65 -32.81 5.84
N GLU A 105 22.78 -31.49 5.71
CA GLU A 105 23.55 -30.88 4.61
C GLU A 105 25.06 -30.87 4.89
N THR A 106 25.86 -31.48 4.02
CA THR A 106 27.33 -31.60 4.18
C THR A 106 28.13 -30.51 3.45
N THR A 107 27.47 -29.55 2.80
CA THR A 107 28.12 -28.48 2.02
C THR A 107 28.22 -27.17 2.81
N SER A 108 29.44 -26.70 3.05
CA SER A 108 29.69 -25.38 3.65
C SER A 108 29.11 -24.28 2.75
N GLN A 109 28.16 -23.52 3.31
CA GLN A 109 27.46 -22.44 2.60
C GLN A 109 28.29 -21.15 2.70
N GLU A 110 28.46 -20.47 1.56
CA GLU A 110 28.97 -19.10 1.50
C GLU A 110 27.79 -18.12 1.38
N VAL A 111 27.91 -16.97 2.03
CA VAL A 111 26.88 -15.93 2.07
C VAL A 111 27.50 -14.57 1.79
N SER A 112 26.90 -13.80 0.88
CA SER A 112 27.32 -12.43 0.55
C SER A 112 26.45 -11.40 1.28
N VAL A 113 27.04 -10.41 1.95
CA VAL A 113 26.31 -9.44 2.75
C VAL A 113 26.73 -8.02 2.41
N LEU A 114 25.77 -7.19 2.01
CA LEU A 114 25.93 -5.73 1.92
C LEU A 114 25.51 -5.08 3.24
N GLY A 115 26.47 -4.60 4.02
CA GLY A 115 26.22 -3.75 5.19
C GLY A 115 26.28 -2.27 4.80
N ALA A 116 25.24 -1.50 5.10
CA ALA A 116 25.18 -0.06 4.83
C ALA A 116 24.70 0.70 6.07
N VAL A 117 25.30 1.85 6.36
CA VAL A 117 24.88 2.69 7.50
C VAL A 117 24.03 3.86 7.03
N VAL A 118 22.81 3.93 7.54
CA VAL A 118 21.78 4.92 7.19
C VAL A 118 21.50 5.85 8.37
N ASP A 119 20.91 7.02 8.12
CA ASP A 119 20.61 7.97 9.20
C ASP A 119 19.57 7.37 10.15
N GLY A 120 18.50 6.81 9.60
CA GLY A 120 17.47 6.08 10.33
C GLY A 120 16.78 5.04 9.47
N LEU A 121 15.93 4.24 10.11
CA LEU A 121 14.99 3.33 9.46
C LEU A 121 13.66 4.03 9.21
N CYS A 122 12.93 3.59 8.17
CA CYS A 122 11.59 4.07 7.94
C CYS A 122 10.69 3.85 9.18
N PRO A 123 9.86 4.84 9.54
CA PRO A 123 8.87 4.67 10.58
C PRO A 123 7.78 3.70 10.10
N LEU A 124 7.03 3.12 11.04
CA LEU A 124 5.88 2.27 10.70
C LEU A 124 4.65 3.08 10.25
N GLN A 125 4.68 4.41 10.30
CA GLN A 125 3.60 5.32 9.90
C GLN A 125 4.22 6.62 9.33
N PRO A 126 3.65 7.24 8.27
CA PRO A 126 4.30 8.37 7.57
C PRO A 126 4.55 9.62 8.44
N SER A 127 3.66 9.88 9.41
CA SER A 127 3.67 11.05 10.31
C SER A 127 4.54 10.88 11.56
N VAL A 128 5.13 9.69 11.77
CA VAL A 128 5.86 9.36 13.00
C VAL A 128 7.36 9.54 12.79
N MET A 129 8.06 10.03 13.82
CA MET A 129 9.52 10.17 13.81
C MET A 129 10.22 8.87 13.39
N PRO A 130 11.32 8.95 12.60
CA PRO A 130 12.08 7.78 12.17
C PRO A 130 12.57 6.90 13.33
N ARG A 131 12.91 5.66 13.00
CA ARG A 131 13.35 4.66 13.99
C ARG A 131 14.84 4.39 13.89
N THR A 132 15.43 3.90 14.97
CA THR A 132 16.79 3.35 14.95
C THR A 132 16.73 1.83 14.89
N GLY A 133 17.78 1.14 14.45
CA GLY A 133 17.86 -0.31 14.47
C GLY A 133 18.56 -0.92 13.26
N PHE A 134 18.05 -2.09 12.84
CA PHE A 134 18.47 -2.81 11.62
C PHE A 134 17.27 -3.05 10.69
N SER A 135 17.45 -2.90 9.39
CA SER A 135 16.49 -3.27 8.35
C SER A 135 17.15 -4.23 7.38
N ILE A 136 16.58 -5.42 7.23
CA ILE A 136 17.24 -6.58 6.63
C ILE A 136 16.40 -7.10 5.46
N LEU A 137 17.09 -7.43 4.37
CA LEU A 137 16.58 -8.09 3.17
C LEU A 137 17.50 -9.28 2.88
N HIS A 138 16.97 -10.46 2.54
CA HIS A 138 17.74 -11.62 2.13
C HIS A 138 17.10 -12.34 0.93
N GLY A 139 17.94 -12.95 0.10
CA GLY A 139 17.54 -13.51 -1.19
C GLY A 139 18.72 -14.21 -1.89
N ASN A 140 18.65 -14.33 -3.22
CA ASN A 140 19.78 -14.75 -4.04
C ASN A 140 20.60 -13.53 -4.48
N GLN A 141 21.92 -13.67 -4.54
CA GLN A 141 22.87 -12.59 -4.81
C GLN A 141 22.59 -11.88 -6.13
N ASP A 142 22.48 -12.65 -7.20
CA ASP A 142 22.39 -12.12 -8.57
C ASP A 142 21.01 -11.48 -8.80
N GLU A 143 20.03 -11.84 -7.97
CA GLU A 143 18.72 -11.22 -7.86
C GLU A 143 18.78 -9.90 -7.04
N ILE A 144 19.10 -9.93 -5.74
CA ILE A 144 18.94 -8.75 -4.86
C ILE A 144 20.14 -7.77 -4.84
N LEU A 145 21.32 -8.23 -5.26
CA LEU A 145 22.59 -7.51 -5.21
C LEU A 145 23.40 -7.71 -6.52
N PRO A 146 22.85 -7.28 -7.68
CA PRO A 146 23.57 -7.35 -8.95
C PRO A 146 24.91 -6.62 -8.85
N ASP A 147 25.94 -7.16 -9.52
CA ASP A 147 27.28 -6.56 -9.59
C ASP A 147 28.00 -6.32 -8.24
N LEU A 148 27.56 -6.98 -7.15
CA LEU A 148 28.13 -6.81 -5.80
C LEU A 148 29.67 -6.91 -5.76
N TRP A 149 30.22 -7.88 -6.50
CA TRP A 149 31.65 -8.16 -6.58
C TRP A 149 32.34 -7.61 -7.83
N VAL A 150 31.63 -6.89 -8.69
CA VAL A 150 32.17 -6.23 -9.88
C VAL A 150 32.72 -4.85 -9.49
N GLY A 151 33.85 -4.46 -10.09
CA GLY A 151 34.51 -3.18 -9.82
C GLY A 151 35.58 -3.24 -8.73
N LYS A 152 36.68 -3.98 -8.94
CA LYS A 152 37.93 -3.73 -8.20
C LYS A 152 38.55 -2.42 -8.70
N ARG A 153 38.43 -1.32 -7.94
CA ARG A 153 39.39 -0.22 -7.99
C ARG A 153 40.44 -0.42 -6.91
N GLU A 154 41.68 -0.65 -7.32
CA GLU A 154 42.82 -0.53 -6.40
C GLU A 154 42.94 0.92 -5.93
N TYR A 155 43.20 1.08 -4.64
CA TYR A 155 43.13 2.34 -3.91
C TYR A 155 44.07 3.40 -4.48
N LYS A 156 43.54 4.43 -5.15
CA LYS A 156 44.26 5.67 -5.48
C LYS A 156 43.38 6.89 -5.19
N PHE A 157 43.69 7.54 -4.07
CA PHE A 157 43.18 8.84 -3.62
C PHE A 157 41.65 9.05 -3.74
N ARG A 158 40.94 8.70 -2.66
CA ARG A 158 39.58 9.20 -2.40
C ARG A 158 39.66 10.73 -2.22
N ALA A 159 38.87 11.49 -2.98
CA ALA A 159 38.57 12.87 -2.61
C ALA A 159 37.78 12.86 -1.29
N ALA A 160 38.10 13.76 -0.36
CA ALA A 160 37.66 13.65 1.03
C ALA A 160 36.15 13.93 1.27
N GLU A 161 35.40 14.29 0.23
CA GLU A 161 34.06 14.90 0.35
C GLU A 161 32.90 14.00 -0.12
N VAL A 162 33.17 12.86 -0.75
CA VAL A 162 32.13 12.01 -1.34
C VAL A 162 31.63 10.97 -0.33
N GLN A 163 30.38 11.11 0.10
CA GLN A 163 29.64 10.06 0.82
C GLN A 163 29.34 8.88 -0.12
N ALA A 164 29.33 7.67 0.44
CA ALA A 164 28.84 6.48 -0.25
C ALA A 164 27.31 6.49 -0.33
N SER A 165 26.76 5.74 -1.29
CA SER A 165 25.31 5.68 -1.54
C SER A 165 24.81 4.26 -1.71
N ILE A 166 23.50 4.08 -1.53
CA ILE A 166 22.77 2.92 -2.07
C ILE A 166 21.76 3.40 -3.09
N ALA A 167 21.64 2.70 -4.22
CA ALA A 167 20.62 2.94 -5.22
C ALA A 167 19.58 1.82 -5.14
N VAL A 168 18.38 2.12 -4.65
CA VAL A 168 17.29 1.14 -4.56
C VAL A 168 16.54 1.16 -5.88
N SER A 169 16.50 0.03 -6.58
CA SER A 169 15.71 -0.09 -7.81
C SER A 169 14.25 -0.34 -7.46
N PHE A 170 13.45 0.71 -7.61
CA PHE A 170 12.00 0.69 -7.56
C PHE A 170 11.41 0.42 -8.94
N ARG A 171 10.15 -0.01 -8.95
CA ARG A 171 9.33 -0.13 -10.16
C ARG A 171 9.01 1.27 -10.75
N PRO A 172 8.57 1.37 -12.02
CA PRO A 172 8.29 2.67 -12.66
C PRO A 172 7.25 3.53 -11.95
N LEU A 173 7.28 4.84 -12.16
CA LEU A 173 6.21 5.75 -11.75
C LEU A 173 4.89 5.44 -12.46
N LEU A 174 3.81 6.01 -11.94
CA LEU A 174 2.46 5.89 -12.48
C LEU A 174 2.30 6.56 -13.87
N GLY A 175 2.54 5.81 -14.95
CA GLY A 175 2.51 6.32 -16.33
C GLY A 175 3.89 6.48 -16.99
N ASP A 176 4.96 6.18 -16.26
CA ASP A 176 6.29 5.91 -16.82
C ASP A 176 6.47 4.39 -17.03
N PHE A 177 7.39 4.01 -17.90
CA PHE A 177 7.76 2.63 -18.20
C PHE A 177 9.16 2.25 -17.70
N HIS A 178 9.99 3.24 -17.33
CA HIS A 178 11.35 3.03 -16.86
C HIS A 178 11.38 2.73 -15.35
N PRO A 179 12.11 1.69 -14.88
CA PRO A 179 12.32 1.47 -13.46
C PRO A 179 12.94 2.71 -12.79
N LEU A 180 12.59 3.00 -11.55
CA LEU A 180 13.17 4.13 -10.81
C LEU A 180 14.41 3.67 -10.04
N ASN A 181 15.54 4.32 -10.25
CA ASN A 181 16.61 4.29 -9.25
C ASN A 181 16.33 5.38 -8.21
N VAL A 182 16.26 4.98 -6.95
CA VAL A 182 16.19 5.89 -5.81
C VAL A 182 17.51 5.83 -5.08
N THR A 183 18.37 6.83 -5.32
CA THR A 183 19.70 6.92 -4.73
C THR A 183 19.64 7.66 -3.41
N ILE A 184 20.26 7.07 -2.39
CA ILE A 184 20.20 7.50 -1.00
C ILE A 184 21.63 7.69 -0.50
N PRO A 185 22.03 8.92 -0.14
CA PRO A 185 23.30 9.18 0.53
C PRO A 185 23.31 8.49 1.90
N LEU A 186 24.37 7.73 2.17
CA LEU A 186 24.55 7.04 3.44
C LEU A 186 24.99 8.00 4.53
N ALA A 187 24.78 7.57 5.78
CA ALA A 187 25.06 8.39 6.93
C ALA A 187 26.54 8.74 7.06
N GLN A 188 26.81 9.89 7.69
CA GLN A 188 28.16 10.22 8.13
C GLN A 188 28.56 9.31 9.29
N THR A 189 29.67 8.58 9.14
CA THR A 189 30.15 7.59 10.13
C THR A 189 31.51 7.93 10.75
N ILE A 190 32.02 9.14 10.51
CA ILE A 190 33.41 9.50 10.86
C ILE A 190 33.68 9.45 12.36
N PHE A 191 32.65 9.73 13.18
CA PHE A 191 32.73 9.66 14.64
C PHE A 191 32.42 8.27 15.21
N GLN A 192 31.97 7.34 14.38
CA GLN A 192 31.55 5.99 14.77
C GLN A 192 32.62 4.95 14.45
N ASN A 193 33.21 4.98 13.24
CA ASN A 193 34.28 4.07 12.80
C ASN A 193 35.40 4.75 11.99
N GLY A 194 35.46 6.09 11.97
CA GLY A 194 36.53 6.83 11.27
C GLY A 194 36.35 6.94 9.75
N ARG A 195 35.30 6.34 9.17
CA ARG A 195 34.99 6.41 7.73
C ARG A 195 34.03 7.56 7.46
N PRO A 196 34.18 8.36 6.38
CA PRO A 196 33.22 9.41 6.02
C PRO A 196 31.78 8.89 5.97
N SER A 197 31.59 7.69 5.41
CA SER A 197 30.35 6.92 5.36
C SER A 197 30.70 5.43 5.26
N THR A 198 29.78 4.52 5.62
CA THR A 198 30.05 3.08 5.68
C THR A 198 29.16 2.27 4.75
N LEU A 199 29.78 1.63 3.74
CA LEU A 199 29.17 0.68 2.82
C LEU A 199 30.16 -0.47 2.56
N LEU A 200 29.79 -1.69 2.94
CA LEU A 200 30.67 -2.85 3.02
C LEU A 200 30.04 -4.05 2.30
N ALA A 201 30.70 -4.56 1.26
CA ALA A 201 30.41 -5.88 0.69
C ALA A 201 31.30 -6.92 1.40
N THR A 202 30.68 -7.89 2.06
CA THR A 202 31.38 -8.91 2.85
C THR A 202 30.97 -10.31 2.42
N ARG A 203 31.89 -11.28 2.52
CA ARG A 203 31.60 -12.70 2.25
C ARG A 203 31.89 -13.51 3.49
N TRP A 204 30.94 -14.35 3.86
CA TRP A 204 30.96 -15.17 5.06
C TRP A 204 30.85 -16.64 4.67
N LYS A 205 31.42 -17.52 5.49
CA LYS A 205 31.39 -18.96 5.25
C LYS A 205 30.97 -19.71 6.51
N ALA A 206 30.06 -20.66 6.37
CA ALA A 206 29.63 -21.51 7.48
C ALA A 206 30.75 -22.48 7.89
N GLY A 207 31.24 -22.33 9.12
CA GLY A 207 32.14 -23.28 9.77
C GLY A 207 31.42 -24.54 10.26
N LEU A 208 32.17 -25.54 10.72
CA LEU A 208 31.65 -26.86 11.15
C LEU A 208 30.67 -26.79 12.34
N SER A 209 30.75 -25.72 13.14
CA SER A 209 29.86 -25.39 14.26
C SER A 209 28.56 -24.67 13.83
N GLY A 210 28.38 -24.38 12.53
CA GLY A 210 27.29 -23.56 12.01
C GLY A 210 27.46 -22.05 12.23
N SER A 211 28.57 -21.61 12.84
CA SER A 211 28.94 -20.20 12.97
C SER A 211 29.54 -19.67 11.66
N TYR A 212 29.16 -18.46 11.26
CA TYR A 212 29.68 -17.81 10.06
C TYR A 212 30.98 -17.04 10.32
N GLU A 213 32.02 -17.33 9.52
CA GLU A 213 33.33 -16.67 9.58
C GLU A 213 33.56 -15.77 8.37
N LEU A 214 34.05 -14.56 8.59
CA LEU A 214 34.35 -13.57 7.55
C LEU A 214 35.53 -14.05 6.68
N GLN A 215 35.31 -14.15 5.36
CA GLN A 215 36.32 -14.54 4.37
C GLN A 215 36.93 -13.33 3.64
N SER A 216 36.10 -12.33 3.32
CA SER A 216 36.54 -11.12 2.61
C SER A 216 35.64 -9.93 2.89
N LEU A 217 36.23 -8.74 2.90
CA LEU A 217 35.54 -7.45 3.04
C LEU A 217 36.04 -6.49 1.95
N ILE A 218 35.13 -5.76 1.32
CA ILE A 218 35.39 -4.73 0.32
C ILE A 218 34.55 -3.50 0.67
N GLU A 219 35.16 -2.33 0.74
CA GLU A 219 34.44 -1.05 0.80
C GLU A 219 33.90 -0.68 -0.58
N LYS A 220 32.66 -0.20 -0.65
CA LYS A 220 32.06 0.32 -1.89
C LYS A 220 31.70 1.80 -1.74
N ASP A 221 31.71 2.53 -2.84
CA ASP A 221 31.20 3.91 -2.91
C ASP A 221 29.72 3.95 -3.34
N SER A 222 29.26 2.95 -4.10
CA SER A 222 27.84 2.75 -4.40
C SER A 222 27.51 1.28 -4.61
N GLN A 223 26.24 0.90 -4.43
CA GLN A 223 25.69 -0.42 -4.76
C GLN A 223 24.19 -0.30 -5.09
N VAL A 224 23.77 -1.01 -6.14
CA VAL A 224 22.35 -1.18 -6.48
C VAL A 224 21.73 -2.30 -5.62
N ILE A 225 20.56 -2.05 -5.06
CA ILE A 225 19.76 -3.03 -4.32
C ILE A 225 18.46 -3.25 -5.09
N VAL A 226 18.08 -4.50 -5.32
CA VAL A 226 16.81 -4.87 -5.96
C VAL A 226 15.94 -5.60 -4.91
N PRO A 227 15.09 -4.89 -4.16
CA PRO A 227 14.36 -5.46 -3.02
C PRO A 227 13.13 -6.30 -3.42
N SER A 228 12.83 -6.42 -4.72
CA SER A 228 11.59 -7.00 -5.22
C SER A 228 11.81 -7.72 -6.55
N LEU A 229 11.95 -9.06 -6.50
CA LEU A 229 12.03 -9.93 -7.69
C LEU A 229 10.91 -10.98 -7.73
N ALA A 230 9.67 -10.47 -7.73
CA ALA A 230 8.49 -11.17 -8.22
C ALA A 230 7.42 -10.17 -8.69
N SER A 231 6.86 -10.39 -9.90
CA SER A 231 5.90 -9.51 -10.59
C SER A 231 6.42 -8.08 -10.92
N ILE A 232 5.78 -7.37 -11.86
CA ILE A 232 6.35 -6.13 -12.46
C ILE A 232 5.29 -5.03 -12.70
N GLN A 233 4.31 -4.80 -11.80
CA GLN A 233 3.30 -3.74 -12.03
C GLN A 233 2.76 -2.98 -10.81
N ALA A 234 3.45 -2.99 -9.68
CA ALA A 234 3.20 -2.02 -8.62
C ALA A 234 3.98 -0.76 -9.01
N HIS A 235 3.35 0.41 -8.99
CA HIS A 235 4.05 1.62 -9.40
C HIS A 235 4.69 2.29 -8.20
N ALA A 236 5.88 2.86 -8.41
CA ALA A 236 6.47 3.77 -7.45
C ALA A 236 5.52 4.97 -7.25
N SER A 237 5.12 5.19 -6.01
CA SER A 237 4.35 6.35 -5.56
C SER A 237 5.26 7.18 -4.67
N VAL A 238 5.56 8.40 -5.12
CA VAL A 238 6.32 9.41 -4.40
C VAL A 238 5.35 10.38 -3.74
N SER A 239 5.47 10.50 -2.42
CA SER A 239 4.69 11.41 -1.57
C SER A 239 5.59 12.52 -1.02
N VAL A 240 5.16 13.77 -1.17
CA VAL A 240 5.88 14.97 -0.72
C VAL A 240 4.90 15.90 0.01
N PRO A 241 4.90 15.95 1.35
CA PRO A 241 3.90 16.71 2.13
C PRO A 241 4.27 18.20 2.22
N LEU A 242 4.03 18.95 1.14
CA LEU A 242 4.31 20.37 1.05
C LEU A 242 3.06 21.19 0.67
N TYR A 243 2.85 22.31 1.34
CA TYR A 243 1.72 23.22 1.16
C TYR A 243 2.12 24.44 0.29
N PRO A 244 1.37 24.80 -0.78
CA PRO A 244 1.67 25.96 -1.62
C PRO A 244 1.48 27.30 -0.89
N ILE A 245 2.41 28.24 -1.10
CA ILE A 245 2.38 29.61 -0.53
C ILE A 245 2.31 30.72 -1.58
N SER A 246 2.12 30.36 -2.84
CA SER A 246 2.03 31.25 -4.00
C SER A 246 1.15 30.62 -5.07
N THR A 247 0.74 31.40 -6.07
CA THR A 247 0.14 30.86 -7.30
C THR A 247 1.25 30.58 -8.34
N PRO A 248 1.04 29.69 -9.32
CA PRO A 248 2.02 29.48 -10.39
C PRO A 248 2.29 30.78 -11.16
N ARG A 249 3.56 31.21 -11.22
CA ARG A 249 4.02 32.40 -11.95
C ARG A 249 4.91 32.01 -13.12
N GLN A 250 4.79 32.68 -14.26
CA GLN A 250 5.69 32.44 -15.39
C GLN A 250 7.09 33.01 -15.08
N ILE A 251 8.14 32.25 -15.40
CA ILE A 251 9.53 32.71 -15.29
C ILE A 251 9.82 33.63 -16.48
N VAL A 252 10.02 34.93 -16.22
CA VAL A 252 10.31 35.93 -17.25
C VAL A 252 11.81 35.99 -17.54
N SER A 253 12.66 35.89 -16.51
CA SER A 253 14.11 35.82 -16.70
C SER A 253 14.80 35.01 -15.60
N GLY A 254 15.80 34.23 -16.01
CA GLY A 254 16.56 33.31 -15.18
C GLY A 254 17.82 32.83 -15.93
N LEU A 255 18.73 32.16 -15.22
CA LEU A 255 19.92 31.52 -15.80
C LEU A 255 20.41 30.40 -14.87
N GLY A 256 20.61 29.19 -15.41
CA GLY A 256 21.07 28.04 -14.63
C GLY A 256 20.08 27.69 -13.52
N ASN A 257 20.50 27.81 -12.26
CA ASN A 257 19.66 27.61 -11.08
C ASN A 257 19.09 28.92 -10.48
N ILE A 258 19.29 30.08 -11.12
CA ILE A 258 18.90 31.40 -10.59
C ILE A 258 17.64 31.92 -11.30
N VAL A 259 16.58 32.17 -10.53
CA VAL A 259 15.38 32.88 -10.98
C VAL A 259 15.56 34.37 -10.69
N ARG A 260 15.42 35.23 -11.70
CA ARG A 260 15.56 36.69 -11.55
C ARG A 260 14.22 37.39 -11.49
N GLN A 261 13.36 37.10 -12.46
CA GLN A 261 12.03 37.72 -12.57
C GLN A 261 10.95 36.71 -12.90
N VAL A 262 9.78 36.94 -12.34
CA VAL A 262 8.54 36.22 -12.63
C VAL A 262 7.45 37.21 -13.05
N ASP A 263 6.45 36.74 -13.79
CA ASP A 263 5.29 37.54 -14.14
C ASP A 263 4.30 37.60 -12.97
N ILE A 264 4.07 38.82 -12.47
CA ILE A 264 3.01 39.14 -11.52
C ILE A 264 2.09 40.16 -12.19
N GLU A 265 0.86 39.74 -12.52
CA GLU A 265 -0.19 40.59 -13.09
C GLU A 265 0.20 41.29 -14.43
N GLY A 266 0.96 40.60 -15.29
CA GLY A 266 1.43 41.11 -16.58
C GLY A 266 2.68 42.00 -16.46
N LYS A 267 3.46 41.86 -15.38
CA LYS A 267 4.65 42.66 -15.08
C LYS A 267 5.80 41.79 -14.58
N ALA A 268 6.95 41.95 -15.24
CA ALA A 268 8.21 41.36 -14.83
C ALA A 268 8.66 41.91 -13.45
N SER A 269 8.43 41.12 -12.40
CA SER A 269 8.72 41.47 -11.00
C SER A 269 9.86 40.60 -10.45
N PRO A 270 10.65 41.07 -9.46
CA PRO A 270 11.68 40.26 -8.82
C PRO A 270 11.11 38.95 -8.26
N ALA A 271 11.83 37.84 -8.46
CA ALA A 271 11.35 36.50 -8.12
C ALA A 271 11.03 36.32 -6.62
N SER A 272 11.73 37.02 -5.73
CA SER A 272 11.45 36.99 -4.29
C SER A 272 10.23 37.80 -3.83
N GLN A 273 9.64 38.66 -4.67
CA GLN A 273 8.70 39.70 -4.24
C GLN A 273 7.48 39.14 -3.48
N GLU A 274 6.90 38.04 -3.94
CA GLU A 274 5.77 37.40 -3.24
C GLU A 274 6.21 36.72 -1.95
N LEU A 275 7.41 36.10 -1.92
CA LEU A 275 7.94 35.42 -0.75
C LEU A 275 8.26 36.41 0.38
N GLU A 276 8.87 37.55 0.06
CA GLU A 276 9.13 38.66 0.99
C GLU A 276 7.83 39.19 1.62
N ALA A 277 6.70 39.13 0.90
CA ALA A 277 5.39 39.57 1.38
C ALA A 277 4.58 38.47 2.11
N THR A 278 4.83 37.19 1.83
CA THR A 278 4.03 36.06 2.34
C THR A 278 4.68 35.34 3.52
N ILE A 279 6.00 35.13 3.50
CA ILE A 279 6.70 34.40 4.57
C ILE A 279 6.52 35.06 5.95
N PRO A 280 6.69 36.39 6.12
CA PRO A 280 6.48 37.02 7.43
C PRO A 280 5.04 36.82 7.95
N LYS A 281 4.04 36.97 7.08
CA LYS A 281 2.61 36.76 7.43
C LYS A 281 2.32 35.33 7.85
N LEU A 282 2.97 34.35 7.22
CA LEU A 282 2.85 32.94 7.57
C LEU A 282 3.50 32.63 8.91
N LEU A 283 4.70 33.17 9.18
CA LEU A 283 5.36 33.05 10.49
C LEU A 283 4.51 33.71 11.59
N ASP A 284 3.97 34.91 11.36
CA ASP A 284 3.05 35.58 12.29
C ASP A 284 1.75 34.80 12.52
N ARG A 285 1.22 34.11 11.50
CA ARG A 285 0.06 33.19 11.65
C ARG A 285 0.44 32.01 12.53
N ARG A 286 1.58 31.37 12.26
CA ARG A 286 2.07 30.18 12.98
C ARG A 286 2.37 30.47 14.44
N ALA A 287 3.06 31.57 14.74
CA ALA A 287 3.35 32.02 16.10
C ALA A 287 2.06 32.34 16.90
N ARG A 288 1.04 32.94 16.27
CA ARG A 288 -0.27 33.17 16.92
C ARG A 288 -1.05 31.90 17.19
N LEU A 289 -0.94 30.88 16.33
CA LEU A 289 -1.62 29.59 16.51
C LEU A 289 -0.89 28.67 17.49
N ASN A 290 0.45 28.81 17.62
CA ASN A 290 1.28 27.98 18.48
C ASN A 290 2.35 28.82 19.21
N PRO A 291 1.97 29.57 20.26
CA PRO A 291 2.90 30.45 20.99
C PRO A 291 4.01 29.70 21.74
N ASP A 292 3.85 28.39 22.00
CA ASP A 292 4.83 27.56 22.72
C ASP A 292 5.86 26.87 21.80
N LEU A 293 5.75 27.01 20.47
CA LEU A 293 6.73 26.45 19.52
C LEU A 293 7.82 27.49 19.22
N GLU A 294 9.08 27.08 19.32
CA GLU A 294 10.20 27.95 18.95
C GLU A 294 10.17 28.27 17.44
N PRO A 295 10.49 29.52 17.03
CA PRO A 295 10.52 29.90 15.62
C PRO A 295 11.55 29.09 14.81
N THR A 296 11.07 28.07 14.10
CA THR A 296 11.90 27.21 13.26
C THR A 296 12.20 27.90 11.92
N PRO A 297 13.44 27.84 11.39
CA PRO A 297 13.75 28.37 10.06
C PRO A 297 12.87 27.73 8.98
N LEU A 298 12.09 28.55 8.27
CA LEU A 298 11.16 28.06 7.25
C LEU A 298 11.89 27.78 5.93
N ALA A 299 12.12 26.50 5.63
CA ALA A 299 12.56 26.09 4.31
C ALA A 299 11.45 26.28 3.28
N VAL A 300 11.84 26.66 2.06
CA VAL A 300 10.94 26.90 0.92
C VAL A 300 11.40 26.01 -0.23
N TRP A 301 10.45 25.41 -0.93
CA TRP A 301 10.67 24.65 -2.16
C TRP A 301 9.98 25.34 -3.33
N ALA A 302 10.51 25.14 -4.53
CA ALA A 302 9.99 25.61 -5.79
C ALA A 302 9.71 24.39 -6.68
N LEU A 303 8.46 24.26 -7.13
CA LEU A 303 8.09 23.37 -8.22
C LEU A 303 8.29 24.13 -9.54
N ILE A 304 9.15 23.62 -10.41
CA ILE A 304 9.30 24.06 -11.79
C ILE A 304 8.33 23.24 -12.65
N ILE A 305 7.50 23.94 -13.41
CA ILE A 305 6.39 23.38 -14.19
C ILE A 305 6.64 23.72 -15.67
N PRO A 306 6.82 22.72 -16.55
CA PRO A 306 6.89 22.92 -17.99
C PRO A 306 5.70 23.73 -18.55
N ALA A 307 5.98 24.59 -19.52
CA ALA A 307 4.97 25.48 -20.11
C ALA A 307 3.77 24.72 -20.71
N ASP A 308 4.01 23.55 -21.32
CA ASP A 308 2.99 22.68 -21.93
C ASP A 308 2.03 22.03 -20.90
N LEU A 309 2.47 21.87 -19.65
CA LEU A 309 1.64 21.29 -18.58
C LEU A 309 0.82 22.35 -17.82
N THR A 310 1.12 23.63 -17.99
CA THR A 310 0.68 24.69 -17.07
C THR A 310 -0.84 24.87 -17.03
N GLU A 311 -1.55 24.82 -18.16
CA GLU A 311 -3.01 24.93 -18.18
C GLU A 311 -3.68 23.79 -17.39
N SER A 312 -3.21 22.56 -17.59
CA SER A 312 -3.72 21.37 -16.88
C SER A 312 -3.46 21.45 -15.37
N TYR A 313 -2.31 22.01 -14.99
CA TYR A 313 -1.91 22.17 -13.60
C TYR A 313 -2.76 23.22 -12.86
N ILE A 314 -2.97 24.39 -13.48
CA ILE A 314 -3.78 25.46 -12.90
C ILE A 314 -5.24 25.02 -12.75
N ALA A 315 -5.80 24.33 -13.75
CA ALA A 315 -7.15 23.78 -13.68
C ALA A 315 -7.32 22.76 -12.54
N ALA A 316 -6.28 21.98 -12.22
CA ALA A 316 -6.31 21.03 -11.11
C ALA A 316 -6.26 21.71 -9.73
N GLN A 317 -5.70 22.92 -9.60
CA GLN A 317 -5.64 23.64 -8.32
C GLN A 317 -6.96 24.34 -7.94
N THR A 318 -7.83 24.66 -8.90
CA THR A 318 -9.08 25.39 -8.62
C THR A 318 -10.17 24.56 -7.91
N ASP A 319 -9.95 23.25 -7.73
CA ASP A 319 -10.91 22.30 -7.15
C ASP A 319 -10.71 22.05 -5.63
N THR A 320 -9.68 22.62 -5.00
CA THR A 320 -9.39 22.42 -3.56
C THR A 320 -10.21 23.35 -2.66
N ALA A 321 -10.96 22.78 -1.71
CA ALA A 321 -11.96 23.49 -0.91
C ALA A 321 -11.61 23.68 0.59
N SER A 322 -10.35 23.48 1.00
CA SER A 322 -9.92 23.60 2.41
C SER A 322 -8.78 24.61 2.59
N ASP A 323 -8.87 25.44 3.63
CA ASP A 323 -7.85 26.45 4.02
C ASP A 323 -6.80 25.91 5.02
N ALA A 324 -6.83 24.60 5.31
CA ALA A 324 -5.91 23.95 6.26
C ALA A 324 -4.58 23.56 5.59
N GLU A 325 -3.45 23.94 6.20
CA GLU A 325 -2.11 23.66 5.66
C GLU A 325 -1.86 22.15 5.48
N SER A 326 -2.41 21.31 6.37
CA SER A 326 -2.27 19.85 6.30
C SER A 326 -3.05 19.23 5.13
N ASP A 327 -4.29 19.67 4.90
CA ASP A 327 -5.14 19.13 3.83
C ASP A 327 -4.53 19.40 2.45
N MET A 328 -4.08 20.65 2.23
CA MET A 328 -3.43 21.07 0.99
C MET A 328 -2.04 20.45 0.80
N ALA A 329 -1.30 20.18 1.89
CA ALA A 329 -0.08 19.38 1.82
C ALA A 329 -0.36 17.92 1.44
N GLU A 330 -1.49 17.34 1.88
CA GLU A 330 -1.92 16.01 1.46
C GLU A 330 -2.40 15.99 0.00
N ASP A 331 -3.07 17.04 -0.48
CA ASP A 331 -3.45 17.21 -1.89
C ASP A 331 -2.22 17.29 -2.81
N PHE A 332 -1.20 18.06 -2.43
CA PHE A 332 0.06 18.11 -3.16
C PHE A 332 0.80 16.77 -3.12
N ALA A 333 0.93 16.14 -1.95
CA ALA A 333 1.56 14.83 -1.81
C ALA A 333 0.91 13.76 -2.71
N ARG A 334 -0.42 13.77 -2.84
CA ARG A 334 -1.19 12.86 -3.70
C ARG A 334 -1.00 13.12 -5.20
N SER A 335 -0.72 14.37 -5.61
CA SER A 335 -0.53 14.73 -7.02
C SER A 335 0.93 14.67 -7.48
N PHE A 336 1.89 14.80 -6.55
CA PHE A 336 3.32 14.92 -6.85
C PHE A 336 3.88 13.83 -7.77
N SER A 337 3.52 12.57 -7.57
CA SER A 337 3.96 11.45 -8.43
C SER A 337 3.65 11.67 -9.91
N ASN A 338 2.44 12.19 -10.22
CA ASN A 338 2.02 12.45 -11.59
C ASN A 338 2.70 13.70 -12.17
N LEU A 339 2.91 14.72 -11.33
CA LEU A 339 3.61 15.95 -11.72
C LEU A 339 5.07 15.64 -12.09
N PHE A 340 5.76 14.87 -11.25
CA PHE A 340 7.13 14.44 -11.51
C PHE A 340 7.23 13.55 -12.75
N ALA A 341 6.34 12.56 -12.91
CA ALA A 341 6.29 11.72 -14.12
C ALA A 341 6.00 12.52 -15.41
N SER A 342 5.31 13.67 -15.30
CA SER A 342 5.03 14.54 -16.45
C SER A 342 6.22 15.43 -16.85
N GLY A 343 7.19 15.64 -15.94
CA GLY A 343 8.36 16.51 -16.13
C GLY A 343 8.40 17.75 -15.23
N CYS A 344 7.65 17.81 -14.13
CA CYS A 344 7.82 18.85 -13.12
C CYS A 344 8.98 18.50 -12.17
N HIS A 345 9.79 19.50 -11.78
CA HIS A 345 10.95 19.30 -10.91
C HIS A 345 10.80 20.06 -9.60
N LEU A 346 11.26 19.48 -8.49
CA LEU A 346 11.19 20.10 -7.16
C LEU A 346 12.59 20.48 -6.70
N HIS A 347 12.79 21.76 -6.40
CA HIS A 347 14.06 22.29 -5.92
C HIS A 347 13.87 23.03 -4.60
N ARG A 348 14.80 22.89 -3.67
CA ARG A 348 14.85 23.75 -2.50
C ARG A 348 15.35 25.14 -2.88
N VAL A 349 14.78 26.19 -2.30
CA VAL A 349 15.32 27.55 -2.40
C VAL A 349 16.47 27.68 -1.39
N LEU A 350 17.70 27.85 -1.89
CA LEU A 350 18.91 27.94 -1.06
C LEU A 350 19.14 29.34 -0.51
N SER A 351 18.83 30.38 -1.30
CA SER A 351 18.96 31.78 -0.90
C SER A 351 18.03 32.66 -1.74
N GLY A 352 17.63 33.80 -1.17
CA GLY A 352 16.80 34.75 -1.88
C GLY A 352 16.31 35.92 -1.02
N GLY A 353 16.11 37.06 -1.68
CA GLY A 353 15.70 38.32 -1.05
C GLY A 353 16.84 39.12 -0.40
N GLY A 354 16.65 40.44 -0.28
CA GLY A 354 17.61 41.35 0.36
C GLY A 354 18.85 41.71 -0.48
N GLY A 355 18.68 42.60 -1.47
CA GLY A 355 19.79 43.17 -2.24
C GLY A 355 19.47 44.55 -2.80
N TRP A 356 20.50 45.30 -3.22
CA TRP A 356 20.36 46.61 -3.86
C TRP A 356 20.86 46.54 -5.31
N GLY A 357 20.17 47.24 -6.23
CA GLY A 357 20.55 47.26 -7.66
C GLY A 357 20.26 45.94 -8.38
N ALA A 358 21.08 45.58 -9.36
CA ALA A 358 20.83 44.46 -10.30
C ALA A 358 20.83 43.04 -9.67
N LYS A 359 21.04 42.91 -8.36
CA LYS A 359 20.93 41.66 -7.59
C LYS A 359 19.72 41.63 -6.63
N GLN A 360 18.87 42.65 -6.65
CA GLN A 360 17.69 42.72 -5.80
C GLN A 360 16.67 41.64 -6.19
N GLY A 361 16.27 40.83 -5.21
CA GLY A 361 15.18 39.86 -5.32
C GLY A 361 15.42 38.65 -6.23
N LEU A 362 16.68 38.29 -6.46
CA LEU A 362 17.07 37.02 -7.06
C LEU A 362 16.74 35.85 -6.12
N LEU A 363 16.39 34.70 -6.67
CA LEU A 363 16.28 33.42 -5.95
C LEU A 363 17.27 32.41 -6.52
N SER A 364 17.99 31.69 -5.66
CA SER A 364 18.86 30.57 -6.03
C SER A 364 18.19 29.26 -5.63
N LEU A 365 18.01 28.37 -6.60
CA LEU A 365 17.50 27.01 -6.40
C LEU A 365 18.66 26.04 -6.15
N ASP A 366 18.38 24.90 -5.50
CA ASP A 366 19.34 23.80 -5.35
C ASP A 366 19.65 23.19 -6.73
N PRO A 367 20.91 23.23 -7.20
CA PRO A 367 21.28 22.65 -8.49
C PRO A 367 21.33 21.12 -8.47
N GLN A 368 21.31 20.47 -7.31
CA GLN A 368 21.45 19.03 -7.21
C GLN A 368 20.15 18.31 -7.59
N THR A 369 20.13 17.68 -8.77
CA THR A 369 19.03 16.84 -9.25
C THR A 369 19.39 15.35 -9.29
N ARG A 370 20.68 15.01 -9.39
CA ARG A 370 21.24 13.63 -9.29
C ARG A 370 22.28 13.55 -8.18
N TYR A 371 22.55 12.32 -7.72
CA TYR A 371 23.61 12.06 -6.77
C TYR A 371 24.89 11.62 -7.49
N MET A 372 25.85 12.54 -7.63
CA MET A 372 27.11 12.24 -8.33
C MET A 372 28.19 11.81 -7.35
N THR A 373 28.85 10.68 -7.66
CA THR A 373 30.11 10.28 -7.02
C THR A 373 31.26 10.72 -7.93
N ALA A 374 32.23 11.44 -7.37
CA ALA A 374 33.16 12.31 -8.12
C ALA A 374 33.75 11.71 -9.42
N GLY A 375 33.50 12.42 -10.53
CA GLY A 375 33.96 12.10 -11.89
C GLY A 375 34.06 13.37 -12.74
N ASN A 376 34.69 13.29 -13.92
CA ASN A 376 35.12 14.46 -14.71
C ASN A 376 34.01 15.41 -15.23
N GLU A 377 32.73 15.05 -15.09
CA GLU A 377 31.59 15.81 -15.64
C GLU A 377 31.38 17.18 -14.97
N ASP A 378 31.80 17.35 -13.70
CA ASP A 378 31.74 18.62 -12.95
C ASP A 378 32.36 19.81 -13.72
N ILE A 379 33.45 19.56 -14.46
CA ILE A 379 34.24 20.62 -15.10
C ILE A 379 33.55 21.14 -16.36
N GLU A 380 32.91 20.29 -17.16
CA GLU A 380 32.24 20.74 -18.40
C GLU A 380 30.92 21.46 -18.10
N SER A 381 30.14 20.98 -17.11
CA SER A 381 28.93 21.67 -16.63
C SER A 381 29.24 23.03 -15.98
N PHE A 382 30.33 23.11 -15.22
CA PHE A 382 30.80 24.39 -14.66
C PHE A 382 31.31 25.37 -15.73
N ILE A 383 32.01 24.89 -16.77
CA ILE A 383 32.53 25.76 -17.84
C ILE A 383 31.41 26.28 -18.75
N SER A 384 30.41 25.46 -19.08
CA SER A 384 29.30 25.84 -19.95
C SER A 384 28.36 26.86 -19.28
N SER A 385 28.02 26.64 -18.01
CA SER A 385 27.27 27.61 -17.21
C SER A 385 27.99 28.96 -17.05
N PHE A 386 29.33 28.97 -16.99
CA PHE A 386 30.13 30.20 -17.00
C PHE A 386 30.10 30.97 -18.33
N ARG A 387 29.80 30.29 -19.45
CA ARG A 387 29.69 30.92 -20.78
C ARG A 387 28.31 31.52 -21.06
N GLY A 388 27.32 31.24 -20.21
CA GLY A 388 25.94 31.65 -20.44
C GLY A 388 25.26 30.91 -21.59
N GLU A 389 25.80 29.77 -22.00
CA GLU A 389 25.20 28.87 -22.97
C GLU A 389 24.11 28.05 -22.24
N SER A 390 22.90 28.00 -22.80
CA SER A 390 21.83 27.15 -22.27
C SER A 390 22.15 25.68 -22.56
N THR A 391 22.68 24.97 -21.57
CA THR A 391 22.81 23.51 -21.62
C THR A 391 21.46 22.83 -21.37
N SER A 392 21.38 21.54 -21.69
CA SER A 392 20.26 20.65 -21.35
C SER A 392 19.93 20.61 -19.86
N ASP A 393 20.89 20.95 -18.99
CA ASP A 393 20.77 20.91 -17.53
C ASP A 393 20.30 22.23 -16.88
N SER A 394 19.86 23.22 -17.67
CA SER A 394 19.41 24.52 -17.13
C SER A 394 18.03 24.43 -16.44
N ILE A 395 18.05 24.16 -15.13
CA ILE A 395 16.88 24.09 -14.23
C ILE A 395 15.86 25.23 -14.45
N VAL A 396 16.35 26.47 -14.54
CA VAL A 396 15.52 27.66 -14.74
C VAL A 396 15.51 28.01 -16.22
N THR A 397 14.38 27.72 -16.87
CA THR A 397 14.13 28.06 -18.28
C THR A 397 13.02 29.13 -18.37
N PRO A 398 13.28 30.31 -18.96
CA PRO A 398 12.24 31.31 -19.20
C PRO A 398 11.07 30.75 -20.03
N GLY A 399 9.85 31.12 -19.66
CA GLY A 399 8.61 30.59 -20.25
C GLY A 399 7.97 29.45 -19.45
N ASN A 400 8.76 28.64 -18.73
CA ASN A 400 8.24 27.69 -17.74
C ASN A 400 7.65 28.45 -16.52
N TYR A 401 6.87 27.74 -15.70
CA TYR A 401 6.23 28.28 -14.51
C TYR A 401 6.94 27.82 -13.23
N ILE A 402 6.80 28.60 -12.17
CA ILE A 402 7.31 28.32 -10.84
C ILE A 402 6.20 28.53 -9.80
N GLN A 403 6.10 27.63 -8.83
CA GLN A 403 5.26 27.81 -7.64
C GLN A 403 6.02 27.42 -6.39
N PHE A 404 5.90 28.22 -5.33
CA PHE A 404 6.58 28.04 -4.06
C PHE A 404 5.72 27.33 -3.02
N PHE A 405 6.36 26.46 -2.24
CA PHE A 405 5.76 25.59 -1.23
C PHE A 405 6.60 25.59 0.06
N VAL A 406 5.98 25.21 1.17
CA VAL A 406 6.61 25.04 2.49
C VAL A 406 6.04 23.81 3.20
N GLN A 407 6.72 23.28 4.21
CA GLN A 407 6.13 22.23 5.05
C GLN A 407 4.92 22.74 5.84
N PRO A 408 3.85 21.95 6.01
CA PRO A 408 2.76 22.28 6.93
C PRO A 408 3.26 22.35 8.38
N MET A 409 2.52 23.02 9.26
CA MET A 409 2.80 22.97 10.70
C MET A 409 2.67 21.54 11.26
N PRO A 410 3.55 21.10 12.18
CA PRO A 410 3.34 19.85 12.92
C PRO A 410 2.06 19.93 13.76
N ASN A 411 1.23 18.89 13.71
CA ASN A 411 0.10 18.76 14.61
C ASN A 411 0.60 18.39 16.02
N LYS A 412 0.45 19.29 17.00
CA LYS A 412 0.81 19.05 18.42
C LYS A 412 0.24 17.74 19.01
N THR A 413 -0.85 17.21 18.44
CA THR A 413 -1.49 15.96 18.86
C THR A 413 -0.75 14.71 18.36
N GLU A 414 0.11 14.82 17.35
CA GLU A 414 0.72 13.66 16.69
C GLU A 414 2.03 13.21 17.33
N GLU A 415 2.86 14.13 17.84
CA GLU A 415 4.14 13.82 18.51
C GLU A 415 3.99 13.07 19.86
N LEU A 416 2.84 13.22 20.51
CA LEU A 416 2.59 12.71 21.88
C LEU A 416 1.61 11.54 21.96
N ALA A 417 1.04 11.10 20.84
CA ALA A 417 0.08 10.00 20.85
C ALA A 417 0.77 8.62 20.98
N PRO A 418 0.27 7.70 21.83
CA PRO A 418 0.80 6.34 21.87
C PRO A 418 0.53 5.60 20.55
N VAL A 419 1.50 4.79 20.12
CA VAL A 419 1.60 4.06 18.83
C VAL A 419 0.34 3.31 18.41
N ALA A 420 -0.55 2.96 19.34
CA ALA A 420 -1.78 2.22 19.07
C ALA A 420 -2.97 3.06 18.54
N LYS A 421 -2.86 4.40 18.38
CA LYS A 421 -4.03 5.27 18.09
C LYS A 421 -3.98 6.13 16.81
N GLN A 422 -2.96 6.00 15.95
CA GLN A 422 -2.92 6.68 14.64
C GLN A 422 -3.13 5.69 13.49
N ALA A 423 -3.83 6.10 12.44
CA ALA A 423 -4.30 5.22 11.37
C ALA A 423 -3.45 5.33 10.09
N GLY A 424 -2.73 4.27 9.76
CA GLY A 424 -1.96 4.12 8.52
C GLY A 424 -0.61 3.44 8.80
N SER A 425 -0.40 2.24 8.24
CA SER A 425 0.92 1.59 8.24
C SER A 425 1.74 2.10 7.06
N MET A 426 3.06 2.20 7.22
CA MET A 426 3.99 2.33 6.09
C MET A 426 4.06 1.01 5.30
N PRO A 427 4.38 1.06 3.99
CA PRO A 427 4.51 -0.11 3.14
C PRO A 427 5.74 -0.96 3.45
N SER A 428 5.74 -2.22 2.96
CA SER A 428 6.85 -3.18 3.14
C SER A 428 8.21 -2.74 2.61
N ILE A 429 8.22 -1.94 1.55
CA ILE A 429 9.42 -1.27 1.06
C ILE A 429 9.11 0.22 1.02
N ALA A 430 9.87 0.97 1.81
CA ALA A 430 9.77 2.42 1.84
C ALA A 430 11.17 3.02 1.97
N PHE A 431 11.41 4.12 1.27
CA PHE A 431 12.61 4.94 1.47
C PHE A 431 12.21 6.41 1.45
N GLY A 432 12.90 7.27 2.22
CA GLY A 432 12.42 8.64 2.40
C GLY A 432 13.35 9.59 3.13
N THR A 433 12.78 10.70 3.57
CA THR A 433 13.48 11.85 4.14
C THR A 433 13.00 12.18 5.56
N HIS A 434 13.85 12.84 6.35
CA HIS A 434 13.50 13.32 7.68
C HIS A 434 14.24 14.62 8.02
N ALA A 435 13.81 15.28 9.09
CA ALA A 435 14.36 16.56 9.53
C ALA A 435 15.51 16.36 10.53
N GLY A 436 16.75 16.65 10.10
CA GLY A 436 17.93 16.74 10.98
C GLY A 436 18.46 15.40 11.51
N PRO A 437 19.52 15.41 12.33
CA PRO A 437 20.13 14.19 12.88
C PRO A 437 19.22 13.49 13.91
N LEU A 438 19.16 12.16 13.85
CA LEU A 438 18.37 11.33 14.78
C LEU A 438 19.08 11.01 16.10
N ASP A 439 20.30 11.53 16.29
CA ASP A 439 21.19 11.17 17.40
C ASP A 439 20.59 11.55 18.78
N ASP A 440 19.71 12.56 18.84
CA ASP A 440 19.00 12.98 20.07
C ASP A 440 17.87 12.01 20.51
N LEU A 441 17.33 11.17 19.62
CA LEU A 441 16.22 10.24 19.95
C LEU A 441 16.63 9.11 20.93
N VAL A 442 17.94 8.89 21.11
CA VAL A 442 18.49 7.86 21.99
C VAL A 442 18.62 8.36 23.44
N ALA A 443 18.64 9.69 23.65
CA ALA A 443 18.88 10.31 24.95
C ALA A 443 17.68 10.18 25.91
N GLY A 444 17.79 9.27 26.89
CA GLY A 444 16.83 9.14 28.00
C GLY A 444 15.61 8.26 27.75
N ALA A 445 15.43 7.72 26.54
CA ALA A 445 14.39 6.74 26.25
C ALA A 445 14.64 5.39 26.94
N LYS A 446 13.59 4.70 27.40
CA LYS A 446 13.72 3.33 27.92
C LYS A 446 14.07 2.37 26.79
N PRO A 447 15.02 1.44 26.98
CA PRO A 447 15.40 0.49 25.95
C PRO A 447 14.21 -0.42 25.58
N SER A 448 13.87 -0.45 24.29
CA SER A 448 12.91 -1.41 23.72
C SER A 448 13.37 -1.89 22.36
N ILE A 449 13.02 -3.13 22.03
CA ILE A 449 13.31 -3.82 20.77
C ILE A 449 11.97 -4.32 20.22
N THR A 450 11.76 -4.21 18.91
CA THR A 450 10.56 -4.74 18.24
C THR A 450 10.96 -5.25 16.87
N VAL A 451 10.73 -6.53 16.60
CA VAL A 451 10.87 -7.09 15.26
C VAL A 451 9.57 -6.82 14.48
N VAL A 452 9.71 -6.46 13.22
CA VAL A 452 8.62 -6.16 12.29
C VAL A 452 8.87 -6.94 11.01
N ASP A 453 8.08 -7.99 10.83
CA ASP A 453 8.10 -8.81 9.61
C ASP A 453 7.70 -8.00 8.38
N ASP A 454 8.26 -8.39 7.23
CA ASP A 454 7.97 -7.82 5.92
C ASP A 454 8.18 -6.30 5.79
N HIS A 455 9.10 -5.71 6.58
CA HIS A 455 9.46 -4.29 6.52
C HIS A 455 10.93 -4.09 6.17
N PHE A 456 11.21 -3.35 5.09
CA PHE A 456 12.54 -2.95 4.65
C PHE A 456 12.56 -1.48 4.24
N GLY A 457 13.43 -0.67 4.85
CA GLY A 457 13.48 0.74 4.51
C GLY A 457 14.41 1.59 5.34
N ALA A 458 14.78 2.74 4.78
CA ALA A 458 15.64 3.73 5.43
C ALA A 458 15.25 5.17 5.10
N VAL A 459 15.62 6.08 6.00
CA VAL A 459 15.52 7.53 5.77
C VAL A 459 16.90 8.18 5.74
N THR A 460 16.99 9.30 5.03
CA THR A 460 18.18 10.16 4.97
C THR A 460 17.83 11.62 5.28
N SER A 461 18.79 12.35 5.83
CA SER A 461 18.71 13.79 6.10
C SER A 461 19.23 14.64 4.93
N HIS A 462 19.85 14.00 3.94
CA HIS A 462 20.50 14.64 2.78
C HIS A 462 19.61 14.71 1.52
N GLY A 463 18.39 14.15 1.61
CA GLY A 463 17.45 13.98 0.50
C GLY A 463 17.66 12.67 -0.27
N ILE A 464 16.58 12.19 -0.90
CA ILE A 464 16.59 11.08 -1.85
C ILE A 464 16.66 11.63 -3.27
N TYR A 465 17.35 10.93 -4.17
CA TYR A 465 17.53 11.31 -5.56
C TYR A 465 16.81 10.31 -6.44
N ILE A 466 15.93 10.78 -7.31
CA ILE A 466 15.04 9.94 -8.10
C ILE A 466 15.35 10.14 -9.58
N GLU A 467 15.68 9.05 -10.26
CA GLU A 467 15.98 9.02 -11.69
C GLU A 467 15.36 7.77 -12.36
N PRO A 468 14.77 7.90 -13.56
CA PRO A 468 14.48 6.76 -14.44
C PRO A 468 15.75 6.05 -14.86
N LYS A 469 15.75 4.72 -14.77
CA LYS A 469 16.82 3.87 -15.25
C LYS A 469 16.81 3.88 -16.79
N PRO A 470 17.92 4.24 -17.46
CA PRO A 470 17.98 4.26 -18.92
C PRO A 470 17.89 2.84 -19.51
N ASP A 471 17.06 2.66 -20.55
CA ASP A 471 16.99 1.42 -21.33
C ASP A 471 18.17 1.37 -22.32
N LEU A 472 19.22 0.66 -21.91
CA LEU A 472 20.42 0.44 -22.71
C LEU A 472 20.22 -0.59 -23.84
N GLU A 473 19.13 -1.37 -23.84
CA GLU A 473 18.90 -2.44 -24.82
C GLU A 473 18.12 -1.96 -26.06
N HIS A 474 17.18 -1.01 -25.91
CA HIS A 474 16.26 -0.63 -27.00
C HIS A 474 16.54 0.70 -27.72
N GLN A 475 17.58 1.46 -27.31
CA GLN A 475 17.88 2.81 -27.87
C GLN A 475 16.70 3.80 -27.85
N VAL A 476 15.70 3.57 -27.00
CA VAL A 476 14.61 4.53 -26.80
C VAL A 476 15.17 5.67 -25.95
N GLN A 477 15.19 6.88 -26.52
CA GLN A 477 15.59 8.07 -25.76
C GLN A 477 14.60 8.29 -24.62
N VAL A 478 15.07 8.06 -23.39
CA VAL A 478 14.44 8.63 -22.19
C VAL A 478 14.33 10.14 -22.41
N ARG A 479 13.20 10.77 -22.06
CA ARG A 479 13.14 12.24 -21.99
C ARG A 479 14.28 12.71 -21.07
N GLU A 480 15.25 13.44 -21.61
CA GLU A 480 16.53 13.72 -20.93
C GLU A 480 16.41 14.45 -19.58
N GLY A 481 15.22 14.98 -19.26
CA GLY A 481 14.94 15.79 -18.08
C GLY A 481 14.53 15.07 -16.80
N THR A 482 13.86 13.91 -16.80
CA THR A 482 12.96 13.46 -15.68
C THR A 482 13.64 12.99 -14.38
N HIS A 483 14.48 13.81 -13.73
CA HIS A 483 15.17 13.47 -12.49
C HIS A 483 15.05 14.61 -11.45
N THR A 484 14.98 14.27 -10.17
CA THR A 484 14.82 15.27 -9.10
C THR A 484 15.42 14.79 -7.77
N LYS A 485 15.91 15.74 -6.98
CA LYS A 485 16.18 15.56 -5.55
C LYS A 485 14.91 15.86 -4.77
N ILE A 486 14.66 15.10 -3.71
CA ILE A 486 13.60 15.35 -2.73
C ILE A 486 14.27 15.38 -1.36
N ASP A 487 14.35 16.57 -0.77
CA ASP A 487 14.90 16.79 0.58
C ASP A 487 13.85 17.33 1.57
N ALA A 488 12.62 17.59 1.11
CA ALA A 488 11.48 17.93 1.94
C ALA A 488 11.23 16.81 2.97
N PRO A 489 11.33 17.04 4.29
CA PRO A 489 11.16 16.00 5.31
C PRO A 489 9.81 15.31 5.27
N ASN A 490 9.76 14.05 5.71
CA ASN A 490 8.59 13.16 5.67
C ASN A 490 8.08 12.88 4.25
N SER A 491 8.95 13.00 3.24
CA SER A 491 8.70 12.51 1.89
C SER A 491 9.15 11.06 1.77
N TYR A 492 8.39 10.25 1.02
CA TYR A 492 8.65 8.82 0.89
C TYR A 492 8.30 8.29 -0.50
N ILE A 493 8.89 7.15 -0.87
CA ILE A 493 8.58 6.38 -2.09
C ILE A 493 8.28 4.91 -1.77
N TRP A 494 7.23 4.34 -2.39
CA TRP A 494 6.70 2.99 -2.13
C TRP A 494 5.89 2.39 -3.31
N GLU A 495 5.34 1.16 -3.19
CA GLU A 495 4.63 0.39 -4.23
C GLU A 495 3.06 0.33 -4.05
N GLY A 496 2.25 0.20 -5.13
CA GLY A 496 0.76 0.27 -5.11
C GLY A 496 -0.07 -0.84 -5.83
N VAL A 497 -1.42 -0.84 -5.65
CA VAL A 497 -2.40 -1.92 -6.02
C VAL A 497 -3.69 -1.36 -6.69
N GLY A 498 -4.40 -2.16 -7.52
CA GLY A 498 -5.65 -1.78 -8.19
C GLY A 498 -6.93 -2.48 -7.70
N ILE A 499 -8.06 -1.77 -7.64
CA ILE A 499 -9.39 -2.31 -7.37
C ILE A 499 -10.40 -1.79 -8.41
N LEU A 500 -11.12 -2.69 -9.07
CA LEU A 500 -12.27 -2.36 -9.91
C LEU A 500 -13.56 -2.36 -9.09
N SER A 501 -14.32 -1.26 -9.23
CA SER A 501 -15.62 -0.99 -8.59
C SER A 501 -15.57 -0.73 -7.07
N ILE A 502 -15.62 0.57 -6.72
CA ILE A 502 -15.80 1.08 -5.36
C ILE A 502 -17.30 1.03 -4.96
N GLY A 503 -17.88 -0.17 -4.99
CA GLY A 503 -19.14 -0.50 -4.31
C GLY A 503 -18.94 -0.69 -2.81
N ASP A 504 -19.99 -1.08 -2.06
CA ASP A 504 -19.90 -1.19 -0.59
C ASP A 504 -18.78 -2.18 -0.14
N MET A 505 -18.61 -3.27 -0.89
CA MET A 505 -17.54 -4.25 -0.70
C MET A 505 -16.16 -3.70 -1.11
N GLY A 506 -16.02 -3.24 -2.35
CA GLY A 506 -14.75 -2.69 -2.86
C GLY A 506 -14.26 -1.47 -2.08
N LEU A 507 -15.16 -0.64 -1.55
CA LEU A 507 -14.85 0.47 -0.65
C LEU A 507 -14.33 -0.03 0.71
N GLY A 508 -14.91 -1.09 1.28
CA GLY A 508 -14.40 -1.70 2.51
C GLY A 508 -13.00 -2.29 2.31
N ILE A 509 -12.78 -2.99 1.20
CA ILE A 509 -11.47 -3.52 0.82
C ILE A 509 -10.45 -2.40 0.59
N ALA A 510 -10.81 -1.36 -0.15
CA ALA A 510 -9.96 -0.19 -0.35
C ALA A 510 -9.56 0.46 0.98
N LYS A 511 -10.52 0.70 1.89
CA LYS A 511 -10.25 1.27 3.22
C LYS A 511 -9.36 0.38 4.10
N LEU A 512 -9.56 -0.94 4.04
CA LEU A 512 -8.71 -1.91 4.74
C LEU A 512 -7.27 -1.85 4.21
N LEU A 513 -7.10 -1.92 2.88
CA LEU A 513 -5.77 -1.92 2.27
C LEU A 513 -5.05 -0.58 2.46
N ILE A 514 -5.75 0.56 2.36
CA ILE A 514 -5.19 1.89 2.66
C ILE A 514 -4.78 1.99 4.13
N ALA A 515 -5.59 1.48 5.08
CA ALA A 515 -5.19 1.42 6.48
C ALA A 515 -3.98 0.50 6.74
N LYS A 516 -3.75 -0.49 5.85
CA LYS A 516 -2.58 -1.39 5.82
C LYS A 516 -1.42 -0.86 4.96
N GLY A 517 -1.49 0.38 4.46
CA GLY A 517 -0.39 1.06 3.76
C GLY A 517 -0.39 0.93 2.23
N PHE A 518 -1.34 0.22 1.62
CA PHE A 518 -1.39 0.11 0.16
C PHE A 518 -1.99 1.38 -0.48
N THR A 519 -1.35 1.88 -1.54
CA THR A 519 -2.02 2.79 -2.48
C THR A 519 -3.04 2.01 -3.32
N ILE A 520 -4.26 2.52 -3.43
CA ILE A 520 -5.34 1.88 -4.19
C ILE A 520 -5.77 2.76 -5.35
N ALA A 521 -5.71 2.23 -6.57
CA ALA A 521 -6.22 2.87 -7.78
C ALA A 521 -7.52 2.22 -8.29
N THR A 522 -8.37 3.01 -8.95
CA THR A 522 -9.62 2.54 -9.58
C THR A 522 -9.94 3.38 -10.83
N ASN A 523 -10.74 2.84 -11.75
CA ASN A 523 -11.36 3.62 -12.83
C ASN A 523 -12.83 3.91 -12.48
N CYS A 524 -13.23 5.19 -12.49
CA CYS A 524 -14.61 5.62 -12.24
C CYS A 524 -15.34 6.15 -13.50
N LYS A 525 -14.74 6.09 -14.68
CA LYS A 525 -15.35 6.53 -15.94
C LYS A 525 -16.66 5.78 -16.20
N GLY A 526 -17.72 6.53 -16.51
CA GLY A 526 -19.07 5.98 -16.70
C GLY A 526 -19.79 5.52 -15.42
N ARG A 527 -19.25 5.81 -14.21
CA ARG A 527 -19.92 5.51 -12.93
C ARG A 527 -20.69 6.73 -12.38
N SER A 528 -21.59 6.48 -11.43
CA SER A 528 -22.34 7.55 -10.76
C SER A 528 -21.44 8.45 -9.92
N GLN A 529 -21.85 9.71 -9.73
CA GLN A 529 -21.16 10.64 -8.82
C GLN A 529 -21.04 10.07 -7.39
N ASP A 530 -22.05 9.36 -6.88
CA ASP A 530 -21.97 8.63 -5.60
C ASP A 530 -20.79 7.64 -5.52
N THR A 531 -20.33 7.09 -6.65
CA THR A 531 -19.18 6.19 -6.71
C THR A 531 -17.87 6.97 -6.72
N VAL A 532 -17.81 8.07 -7.47
CA VAL A 532 -16.67 9.01 -7.48
C VAL A 532 -16.45 9.60 -6.08
N SER A 533 -17.50 10.14 -5.46
CA SER A 533 -17.45 10.71 -4.11
C SER A 533 -17.05 9.67 -3.05
N ARG A 534 -17.52 8.42 -3.16
CA ARG A 534 -17.09 7.33 -2.27
C ARG A 534 -15.60 7.01 -2.43
N ALA A 535 -15.11 6.90 -3.66
CA ALA A 535 -13.69 6.68 -3.95
C ALA A 535 -12.82 7.82 -3.37
N LYS A 536 -13.15 9.08 -3.67
CA LYS A 536 -12.49 10.28 -3.10
C LYS A 536 -12.51 10.25 -1.57
N SER A 537 -13.66 9.99 -0.94
CA SER A 537 -13.82 9.95 0.54
C SER A 537 -13.01 8.85 1.24
N ALA A 538 -12.56 7.84 0.50
CA ALA A 538 -11.75 6.74 1.00
C ALA A 538 -10.28 6.84 0.57
N LYS A 539 -9.86 7.99 0.00
CA LYS A 539 -8.49 8.22 -0.49
C LYS A 539 -8.04 7.25 -1.58
N VAL A 540 -8.98 6.80 -2.42
CA VAL A 540 -8.70 5.96 -3.61
C VAL A 540 -8.31 6.85 -4.80
N THR A 541 -7.17 6.55 -5.43
CA THR A 541 -6.72 7.19 -6.67
C THR A 541 -7.67 6.84 -7.81
N ILE A 542 -8.17 7.85 -8.53
CA ILE A 542 -9.05 7.66 -9.69
C ILE A 542 -8.23 7.84 -10.97
N LEU A 543 -8.35 6.90 -11.90
CA LEU A 543 -7.72 6.88 -13.22
C LEU A 543 -8.77 7.08 -14.32
N ASP A 544 -8.35 7.62 -15.46
CA ASP A 544 -9.22 8.05 -16.56
C ASP A 544 -9.60 6.96 -17.58
N SER A 545 -8.97 5.78 -17.49
CA SER A 545 -9.28 4.65 -18.37
C SER A 545 -8.94 3.29 -17.75
N ASP A 546 -9.43 2.21 -18.38
CA ASP A 546 -9.03 0.85 -18.01
C ASP A 546 -7.65 0.51 -18.57
N THR A 547 -7.25 1.12 -19.70
CA THR A 547 -5.89 1.04 -20.24
C THR A 547 -4.89 1.62 -19.25
N ASP A 548 -5.22 2.76 -18.62
CA ASP A 548 -4.49 3.31 -17.49
C ASP A 548 -4.40 2.30 -16.35
N LEU A 549 -5.53 1.77 -15.87
CA LEU A 549 -5.56 0.85 -14.72
C LEU A 549 -4.76 -0.43 -14.98
N VAL A 550 -4.88 -1.02 -16.17
CA VAL A 550 -4.11 -2.18 -16.63
C VAL A 550 -2.63 -1.84 -16.79
N ASN A 551 -2.30 -0.64 -17.26
CA ASN A 551 -0.92 -0.20 -17.31
C ASN A 551 -0.33 -0.02 -15.90
N LYS A 552 -1.14 0.48 -14.95
CA LYS A 552 -0.76 1.07 -13.66
C LYS A 552 -0.92 0.18 -12.41
N CYS A 553 -1.30 -1.11 -12.53
CA CYS A 553 -1.57 -1.98 -11.37
C CYS A 553 -1.16 -3.44 -11.59
N ASP A 554 -0.50 -4.04 -10.58
CA ASP A 554 0.04 -5.43 -10.54
C ASP A 554 -1.05 -6.49 -10.40
N VAL A 555 -1.99 -6.14 -9.52
CA VAL A 555 -3.18 -6.90 -9.19
C VAL A 555 -4.35 -5.96 -9.40
N ILE A 556 -5.30 -6.40 -10.21
CA ILE A 556 -6.63 -5.82 -10.30
C ILE A 556 -7.59 -6.76 -9.58
N LEU A 557 -8.11 -6.32 -8.43
CA LEU A 557 -9.21 -6.99 -7.73
C LEU A 557 -10.54 -6.58 -8.37
N SER A 558 -11.22 -7.51 -9.05
CA SER A 558 -12.53 -7.28 -9.66
C SER A 558 -13.65 -7.48 -8.64
N VAL A 559 -14.32 -6.40 -8.22
CA VAL A 559 -15.36 -6.41 -7.17
C VAL A 559 -16.66 -5.72 -7.65
N VAL A 560 -17.30 -6.35 -8.64
CA VAL A 560 -18.52 -5.90 -9.31
C VAL A 560 -19.74 -6.82 -9.01
N PRO A 561 -20.98 -6.38 -9.31
CA PRO A 561 -22.13 -7.28 -9.34
C PRO A 561 -21.92 -8.42 -10.37
N PRO A 562 -22.44 -9.65 -10.14
CA PRO A 562 -22.19 -10.80 -11.04
C PRO A 562 -22.58 -10.55 -12.50
N ARG A 563 -23.68 -9.84 -12.72
CA ARG A 563 -24.15 -9.43 -14.06
C ARG A 563 -23.18 -8.52 -14.83
N ASP A 564 -22.27 -7.83 -14.13
CA ASP A 564 -21.32 -6.88 -14.70
C ASP A 564 -19.90 -7.53 -14.80
N ALA A 565 -19.73 -8.78 -14.33
CA ALA A 565 -18.42 -9.44 -14.17
C ALA A 565 -17.74 -9.75 -15.52
N VAL A 566 -18.45 -10.43 -16.43
CA VAL A 566 -17.94 -10.79 -17.76
C VAL A 566 -17.59 -9.55 -18.57
N ASP A 567 -18.47 -8.54 -18.59
CA ASP A 567 -18.22 -7.26 -19.27
C ASP A 567 -17.01 -6.51 -18.67
N THR A 568 -16.81 -6.61 -17.35
CA THR A 568 -15.66 -6.01 -16.66
C THR A 568 -14.36 -6.75 -17.00
N ALA A 569 -14.38 -8.08 -17.05
CA ALA A 569 -13.25 -8.87 -17.51
C ALA A 569 -12.92 -8.58 -18.99
N GLN A 570 -13.93 -8.46 -19.85
CA GLN A 570 -13.75 -8.10 -21.27
C GLN A 570 -13.14 -6.70 -21.41
N ARG A 571 -13.64 -5.69 -20.67
CA ARG A 571 -13.05 -4.34 -20.63
C ARG A 571 -11.55 -4.34 -20.26
N VAL A 572 -11.15 -5.19 -19.31
CA VAL A 572 -9.74 -5.35 -18.91
C VAL A 572 -8.92 -6.09 -19.96
N PHE A 573 -9.49 -7.12 -20.59
CA PHE A 573 -8.87 -7.82 -21.71
C PHE A 573 -8.63 -6.88 -22.90
N ASP A 574 -9.63 -6.11 -23.31
CA ASP A 574 -9.55 -5.14 -24.41
C ASP A 574 -8.51 -4.06 -24.10
N ALA A 575 -8.51 -3.54 -22.87
CA ALA A 575 -7.54 -2.56 -22.39
C ALA A 575 -6.10 -3.09 -22.38
N ALA A 576 -5.89 -4.38 -22.10
CA ALA A 576 -4.59 -5.03 -22.13
C ALA A 576 -4.11 -5.33 -23.55
N GLN A 577 -5.02 -5.76 -24.44
CA GLN A 577 -4.74 -6.00 -25.86
C GLN A 577 -4.43 -4.70 -26.63
N ALA A 578 -4.90 -3.55 -26.14
CA ALA A 578 -4.59 -2.23 -26.68
C ALA A 578 -3.20 -1.70 -26.28
N LEU A 579 -2.47 -2.39 -25.38
CA LEU A 579 -1.09 -2.06 -25.03
C LEU A 579 -0.12 -2.87 -25.90
N GLU A 580 0.92 -2.21 -26.42
CA GLU A 580 2.00 -2.91 -27.13
C GLU A 580 2.75 -3.89 -26.21
N ALA A 581 3.35 -4.91 -26.80
CA ALA A 581 4.09 -5.94 -26.07
C ALA A 581 5.25 -5.31 -25.28
N LYS A 582 5.14 -5.34 -23.95
CA LYS A 582 6.07 -4.63 -23.07
C LYS A 582 7.47 -5.26 -23.07
N PRO A 583 8.54 -4.46 -23.14
CA PRO A 583 9.89 -4.93 -22.83
C PRO A 583 9.90 -5.66 -21.47
N GLY A 584 10.54 -6.84 -21.41
CA GLY A 584 10.71 -7.60 -20.16
C GLY A 584 9.59 -8.58 -19.76
N GLY A 585 8.57 -8.86 -20.58
CA GLY A 585 7.69 -10.04 -20.38
C GLY A 585 6.74 -10.00 -19.17
N ARG A 586 6.47 -8.80 -18.64
CA ARG A 586 5.57 -8.48 -17.52
C ARG A 586 4.18 -9.15 -17.60
N GLN A 587 3.66 -9.67 -16.47
CA GLN A 587 2.33 -10.31 -16.39
C GLN A 587 1.39 -9.62 -15.39
N LEU A 588 0.11 -9.40 -15.74
CA LEU A 588 -0.92 -8.77 -14.88
C LEU A 588 -1.68 -9.84 -14.12
N TYR A 589 -1.88 -9.69 -12.81
CA TYR A 589 -2.82 -10.52 -12.08
C TYR A 589 -4.22 -9.91 -12.11
N PHE A 590 -5.16 -10.61 -12.74
CA PHE A 590 -6.58 -10.28 -12.65
C PHE A 590 -7.24 -11.27 -11.69
N ALA A 591 -7.59 -10.79 -10.49
CA ALA A 591 -8.30 -11.59 -9.51
C ALA A 591 -9.79 -11.30 -9.61
N ASP A 592 -10.55 -12.26 -10.12
CA ASP A 592 -12.00 -12.20 -10.10
C ASP A 592 -12.48 -12.49 -8.68
N MET A 593 -13.01 -11.50 -7.97
CA MET A 593 -13.51 -11.66 -6.59
C MET A 593 -15.05 -11.69 -6.55
N ASN A 594 -15.68 -11.94 -7.70
CA ASN A 594 -17.10 -11.76 -7.93
C ASN A 594 -17.93 -12.96 -7.44
N ALA A 595 -19.22 -12.73 -7.19
CA ALA A 595 -20.13 -13.80 -6.78
C ALA A 595 -20.74 -14.52 -7.99
N VAL A 596 -19.88 -15.14 -8.81
CA VAL A 596 -20.23 -15.86 -10.05
C VAL A 596 -20.08 -17.37 -9.90
N ALA A 597 -20.72 -18.13 -10.80
CA ALA A 597 -20.59 -19.58 -10.89
C ALA A 597 -19.19 -20.02 -11.38
N PRO A 598 -18.74 -21.25 -11.06
CA PRO A 598 -17.50 -21.80 -11.59
C PRO A 598 -17.41 -21.78 -13.12
N SER A 599 -18.50 -22.05 -13.84
CA SER A 599 -18.57 -21.97 -15.31
C SER A 599 -18.36 -20.55 -15.82
N THR A 600 -19.01 -19.55 -15.22
CA THR A 600 -18.81 -18.11 -15.50
C THR A 600 -17.34 -17.71 -15.27
N CYS A 601 -16.74 -18.15 -14.16
CA CYS A 601 -15.33 -17.89 -13.84
C CYS A 601 -14.37 -18.57 -14.83
N LYS A 602 -14.59 -19.85 -15.14
CA LYS A 602 -13.85 -20.61 -16.17
C LYS A 602 -13.96 -19.95 -17.55
N ALA A 603 -15.11 -19.37 -17.90
CA ALA A 603 -15.30 -18.64 -19.16
C ALA A 603 -14.45 -17.36 -19.22
N MET A 604 -14.39 -16.56 -18.14
CA MET A 604 -13.51 -15.39 -18.07
C MET A 604 -12.04 -15.78 -18.14
N ALA A 605 -11.63 -16.83 -17.40
CA ALA A 605 -10.27 -17.38 -17.49
C ALA A 605 -9.91 -17.82 -18.93
N ALA A 606 -10.85 -18.47 -19.63
CA ALA A 606 -10.68 -18.89 -21.02
C ALA A 606 -10.64 -17.71 -22.03
N THR A 607 -11.18 -16.55 -21.68
CA THR A 607 -10.97 -15.30 -22.45
C THR A 607 -9.55 -14.80 -22.24
N PHE A 608 -9.08 -14.66 -20.99
CA PHE A 608 -7.71 -14.23 -20.71
C PHE A 608 -6.64 -15.19 -21.25
N ALA A 609 -6.90 -16.50 -21.30
CA ALA A 609 -6.01 -17.48 -21.91
C ALA A 609 -5.82 -17.33 -23.44
N LYS A 610 -6.68 -16.55 -24.12
CA LYS A 610 -6.55 -16.20 -25.55
C LYS A 610 -5.79 -14.88 -25.77
N SER A 611 -5.43 -14.18 -24.69
CA SER A 611 -4.73 -12.91 -24.72
C SER A 611 -3.30 -13.08 -25.27
N ALA A 612 -2.86 -12.14 -26.11
CA ALA A 612 -1.44 -12.00 -26.44
C ALA A 612 -0.71 -11.23 -25.33
N ALA A 613 -1.40 -10.32 -24.63
CA ALA A 613 -0.90 -9.66 -23.43
C ALA A 613 -0.85 -10.64 -22.24
N PRO A 614 0.22 -10.70 -21.43
CA PRO A 614 0.34 -11.72 -20.39
C PRO A 614 -0.55 -11.39 -19.17
N ILE A 615 -1.65 -12.13 -19.00
CA ILE A 615 -2.58 -11.97 -17.87
C ILE A 615 -2.71 -13.29 -17.10
N ARG A 616 -2.33 -13.26 -15.83
CA ARG A 616 -2.53 -14.31 -14.84
C ARG A 616 -3.91 -14.15 -14.22
N PHE A 617 -4.85 -15.00 -14.64
CA PHE A 617 -6.18 -15.05 -14.03
C PHE A 617 -6.14 -15.78 -12.68
N VAL A 618 -6.79 -15.22 -11.67
CA VAL A 618 -6.99 -15.82 -10.35
C VAL A 618 -8.49 -15.89 -10.07
N ASP A 619 -9.02 -17.09 -9.78
CA ASP A 619 -10.38 -17.29 -9.28
C ASP A 619 -10.37 -17.03 -7.78
N GLY A 620 -10.95 -15.91 -7.35
CA GLY A 620 -11.04 -15.51 -5.95
C GLY A 620 -12.47 -15.39 -5.48
N CYS A 621 -12.66 -15.34 -4.17
CA CYS A 621 -14.00 -15.11 -3.64
C CYS A 621 -13.99 -14.38 -2.29
N ILE A 622 -15.13 -13.82 -1.89
CA ILE A 622 -15.25 -13.06 -0.64
C ILE A 622 -16.31 -13.71 0.27
N LEU A 623 -15.88 -14.28 1.39
CA LEU A 623 -16.71 -14.96 2.37
C LEU A 623 -16.89 -14.08 3.63
N GLY A 624 -17.92 -13.23 3.61
CA GLY A 624 -18.28 -12.35 4.73
C GLY A 624 -18.93 -11.05 4.28
N GLY A 625 -19.05 -10.10 5.22
CA GLY A 625 -19.42 -8.72 4.93
C GLY A 625 -18.23 -7.87 4.45
N PRO A 626 -18.47 -6.63 4.00
CA PRO A 626 -17.40 -5.68 3.70
C PRO A 626 -16.46 -5.46 4.89
N PRO A 627 -15.15 -5.27 4.66
CA PRO A 627 -14.25 -4.93 5.74
C PRO A 627 -14.67 -3.64 6.45
N ALA A 628 -14.56 -3.63 7.78
CA ALA A 628 -14.91 -2.49 8.62
C ALA A 628 -13.89 -2.29 9.74
N PRO A 629 -13.57 -1.02 10.10
CA PRO A 629 -12.75 -0.72 11.26
C PRO A 629 -13.46 -1.17 12.55
N PRO A 630 -12.72 -1.30 13.67
CA PRO A 630 -13.30 -1.64 14.97
C PRO A 630 -14.41 -0.65 15.39
N SER A 631 -15.37 -1.11 16.19
CA SER A 631 -16.39 -0.18 16.73
C SER A 631 -15.76 0.75 17.77
N SER A 632 -16.35 1.93 17.98
CA SER A 632 -15.87 2.86 19.01
C SER A 632 -15.91 2.26 20.43
N ALA A 633 -16.86 1.36 20.71
CA ALA A 633 -16.93 0.65 21.98
C ALA A 633 -15.78 -0.38 22.16
N ASP A 634 -15.27 -0.96 21.08
CA ASP A 634 -14.10 -1.86 21.12
C ASP A 634 -12.77 -1.07 21.16
N ALA A 635 -12.76 0.15 20.62
CA ALA A 635 -11.59 1.05 20.65
C ALA A 635 -11.24 1.52 22.07
N ASP A 636 -12.23 1.75 22.93
CA ASP A 636 -12.03 2.13 24.34
C ASP A 636 -11.51 0.97 25.20
N ALA A 637 -11.64 -0.28 24.75
CA ALA A 637 -11.11 -1.47 25.41
C ALA A 637 -9.64 -1.79 25.04
N GLY A 638 -9.01 -1.00 24.16
CA GLY A 638 -7.57 -1.07 23.89
C GLY A 638 -7.10 -2.21 22.99
N GLY A 639 -7.94 -2.72 22.08
CA GLY A 639 -7.53 -3.82 21.19
C GLY A 639 -8.56 -4.30 20.17
N GLY A 640 -9.22 -3.37 19.47
CA GLY A 640 -10.15 -3.73 18.38
C GLY A 640 -9.42 -4.16 17.10
N GLU A 641 -9.71 -5.37 16.60
CA GLU A 641 -9.22 -5.85 15.30
C GLU A 641 -10.20 -5.46 14.17
N TRP A 642 -9.71 -5.27 12.94
CA TRP A 642 -10.59 -5.03 11.79
C TRP A 642 -11.51 -6.23 11.54
N SER A 643 -12.79 -5.97 11.30
CA SER A 643 -13.68 -7.00 10.75
C SER A 643 -13.29 -7.21 9.29
N CYS A 644 -12.72 -8.36 8.96
CA CYS A 644 -12.32 -8.73 7.60
C CYS A 644 -12.98 -10.05 7.18
N PRO A 645 -13.57 -10.16 5.96
CA PRO A 645 -14.03 -11.43 5.42
C PRO A 645 -12.83 -12.37 5.16
N LEU A 646 -13.09 -13.65 4.92
CA LEU A 646 -12.09 -14.54 4.32
C LEU A 646 -12.11 -14.37 2.80
N MET A 647 -10.94 -14.39 2.14
CA MET A 647 -10.87 -14.24 0.68
C MET A 647 -10.13 -15.36 -0.07
N PRO A 648 -10.57 -16.62 -0.02
CA PRO A 648 -9.92 -17.73 -0.72
C PRO A 648 -9.66 -17.46 -2.21
N THR A 649 -8.56 -17.98 -2.73
CA THR A 649 -8.14 -17.90 -4.14
C THR A 649 -7.80 -19.28 -4.69
N SER A 650 -7.89 -19.43 -6.01
CA SER A 650 -7.62 -20.67 -6.73
C SER A 650 -7.28 -20.42 -8.20
N GLY A 651 -6.82 -21.46 -8.90
CA GLY A 651 -6.31 -21.40 -10.26
C GLY A 651 -4.80 -21.58 -10.33
N PRO A 652 -4.19 -21.61 -11.54
CA PRO A 652 -2.77 -21.94 -11.72
C PRO A 652 -1.79 -20.84 -11.25
N HIS A 653 -2.28 -19.79 -10.59
CA HIS A 653 -1.52 -18.61 -10.20
C HIS A 653 -1.85 -18.24 -8.75
N ASP A 654 -0.92 -18.55 -7.84
CA ASP A 654 -1.08 -18.28 -6.42
C ASP A 654 -0.86 -16.79 -6.11
N LEU A 655 -1.91 -16.12 -5.63
CA LEU A 655 -1.88 -14.71 -5.21
C LEU A 655 -1.05 -14.49 -3.93
N ALA A 656 -1.01 -15.47 -3.03
CA ALA A 656 -0.21 -15.41 -1.80
C ALA A 656 1.28 -15.63 -2.07
N GLN A 657 1.63 -16.48 -3.06
CA GLN A 657 3.02 -16.59 -3.53
C GLN A 657 3.48 -15.30 -4.22
N ALA A 658 2.62 -14.67 -5.03
CA ALA A 658 2.98 -13.49 -5.81
C ALA A 658 2.95 -12.18 -5.00
N PHE A 659 2.01 -12.04 -4.05
CA PHE A 659 1.78 -10.83 -3.27
C PHE A 659 1.45 -11.18 -1.80
N PRO A 660 2.43 -11.69 -1.02
CA PRO A 660 2.18 -12.22 0.32
C PRO A 660 1.49 -11.24 1.26
N LEU A 661 1.84 -9.95 1.26
CA LEU A 661 1.14 -8.94 2.06
C LEU A 661 -0.28 -8.67 1.62
N LEU A 662 -0.52 -8.62 0.31
CA LEU A 662 -1.86 -8.36 -0.22
C LEU A 662 -2.77 -9.52 0.18
N ALA A 663 -2.29 -10.75 -0.02
CA ALA A 663 -3.01 -11.95 0.41
C ALA A 663 -3.22 -11.97 1.94
N HIS A 664 -2.18 -11.72 2.75
CA HIS A 664 -2.30 -11.64 4.20
C HIS A 664 -3.35 -10.60 4.64
N SER A 665 -3.27 -9.38 4.09
CA SER A 665 -4.16 -8.26 4.43
C SER A 665 -5.61 -8.53 4.03
N LEU A 666 -5.84 -9.22 2.91
CA LEU A 666 -7.16 -9.66 2.46
C LEU A 666 -7.68 -10.92 3.18
N ARG A 667 -6.85 -11.57 4.03
CA ARG A 667 -7.07 -12.93 4.54
C ARG A 667 -7.32 -13.93 3.40
N ALA A 668 -6.63 -13.73 2.29
CA ALA A 668 -6.63 -14.64 1.16
C ALA A 668 -5.75 -15.85 1.41
N ARG A 669 -6.16 -16.99 0.84
CA ARG A 669 -5.48 -18.28 0.95
C ARG A 669 -5.68 -19.01 -0.36
N HIS A 670 -4.60 -19.51 -0.94
CA HIS A 670 -4.68 -20.40 -2.09
C HIS A 670 -5.24 -21.76 -1.66
N ILE A 671 -6.33 -22.21 -2.28
CA ILE A 671 -7.04 -23.45 -1.88
C ILE A 671 -7.00 -24.55 -2.94
N SER A 672 -6.66 -24.23 -4.20
CA SER A 672 -6.62 -25.20 -5.30
C SER A 672 -5.98 -24.58 -6.55
N ASP A 673 -5.28 -25.36 -7.35
CA ASP A 673 -4.79 -24.92 -8.66
C ASP A 673 -5.88 -24.93 -9.75
N ALA A 674 -7.08 -25.41 -9.44
CA ALA A 674 -8.21 -25.44 -10.36
C ALA A 674 -9.05 -24.15 -10.32
N VAL A 675 -9.19 -23.49 -11.47
CA VAL A 675 -10.16 -22.39 -11.67
C VAL A 675 -11.58 -22.94 -11.49
N GLY A 676 -12.37 -22.30 -10.64
CA GLY A 676 -13.71 -22.72 -10.25
C GLY A 676 -13.84 -23.15 -8.79
N ALA A 677 -12.72 -23.36 -8.08
CA ALA A 677 -12.74 -23.86 -6.70
C ALA A 677 -13.13 -22.76 -5.68
N ALA A 678 -12.61 -21.54 -5.82
CA ALA A 678 -12.94 -20.43 -4.92
C ALA A 678 -14.34 -19.89 -5.19
N SER A 679 -14.70 -19.70 -6.46
CA SER A 679 -16.08 -19.38 -6.89
C SER A 679 -17.07 -20.46 -6.44
N GLY A 680 -16.76 -21.74 -6.63
CA GLY A 680 -17.59 -22.86 -6.16
C GLY A 680 -17.80 -22.87 -4.64
N LEU A 681 -16.72 -22.71 -3.86
CA LEU A 681 -16.79 -22.55 -2.40
C LEU A 681 -17.70 -21.38 -2.00
N LYS A 682 -17.62 -20.25 -2.71
CA LYS A 682 -18.46 -19.07 -2.50
C LYS A 682 -19.93 -19.31 -2.82
N MET A 683 -20.24 -20.06 -3.88
CA MET A 683 -21.61 -20.41 -4.23
C MET A 683 -22.23 -21.32 -3.15
N CYS A 684 -21.50 -22.34 -2.70
CA CYS A 684 -21.91 -23.21 -1.59
C CYS A 684 -22.07 -22.45 -0.25
N PHE A 685 -21.17 -21.51 0.07
CA PHE A 685 -21.28 -20.70 1.28
C PHE A 685 -22.45 -19.70 1.21
N ALA A 686 -22.67 -19.08 0.05
CA ALA A 686 -23.74 -18.12 -0.17
C ALA A 686 -25.13 -18.78 -0.20
N SER A 687 -25.25 -20.02 -0.70
CA SER A 687 -26.52 -20.75 -0.73
C SER A 687 -27.06 -21.02 0.68
N MET A 688 -26.18 -21.35 1.64
CA MET A 688 -26.54 -21.57 3.04
C MET A 688 -27.07 -20.32 3.77
N SER A 689 -26.73 -19.11 3.30
CA SER A 689 -27.21 -17.86 3.90
C SER A 689 -28.43 -17.29 3.16
N LYS A 690 -28.37 -17.20 1.82
CA LYS A 690 -29.46 -16.65 1.01
C LYS A 690 -30.58 -17.66 0.77
N GLY A 691 -30.28 -18.93 0.48
CA GLY A 691 -31.31 -19.97 0.41
C GLY A 691 -32.12 -20.02 1.71
N TYR A 692 -31.45 -19.90 2.86
CA TYR A 692 -32.10 -19.81 4.16
C TYR A 692 -33.01 -18.58 4.31
N ALA A 693 -32.55 -17.39 3.91
CA ALA A 693 -33.35 -16.17 3.95
C ALA A 693 -34.57 -16.22 3.00
N ALA A 694 -34.48 -16.91 1.85
CA ALA A 694 -35.62 -17.15 0.96
C ALA A 694 -36.66 -18.08 1.60
N ILE A 695 -36.22 -19.19 2.19
CA ILE A 695 -37.09 -20.11 2.95
C ILE A 695 -37.78 -19.37 4.10
N ALA A 696 -37.03 -18.58 4.88
CA ALA A 696 -37.59 -17.76 5.96
C ALA A 696 -38.63 -16.76 5.44
N THR A 697 -38.38 -16.12 4.30
CA THR A 697 -39.32 -15.16 3.67
C THR A 697 -40.64 -15.85 3.31
N GLN A 698 -40.59 -17.03 2.69
CA GLN A 698 -41.79 -17.82 2.36
C GLN A 698 -42.52 -18.28 3.62
N ALA A 699 -41.82 -18.80 4.61
CA ALA A 699 -42.39 -19.30 5.86
C ALA A 699 -43.11 -18.19 6.64
N PHE A 700 -42.44 -17.05 6.86
CA PHE A 700 -43.01 -15.91 7.60
C PHE A 700 -44.17 -15.27 6.85
N THR A 701 -44.08 -15.08 5.53
CA THR A 701 -45.19 -14.56 4.70
C THR A 701 -46.41 -15.50 4.76
N THR A 702 -46.18 -16.82 4.74
CA THR A 702 -47.25 -17.81 4.82
C THR A 702 -47.90 -17.83 6.21
N ALA A 703 -47.09 -17.84 7.27
CA ALA A 703 -47.57 -17.79 8.65
C ALA A 703 -48.37 -16.50 8.92
N HIS A 704 -47.93 -15.36 8.40
CA HIS A 704 -48.67 -14.10 8.46
C HIS A 704 -50.04 -14.19 7.77
N ARG A 705 -50.10 -14.73 6.54
CA ARG A 705 -51.38 -14.93 5.82
C ARG A 705 -52.32 -15.96 6.45
N LEU A 706 -51.78 -16.89 7.25
CA LEU A 706 -52.56 -17.85 8.05
C LEU A 706 -52.94 -17.31 9.44
N GLY A 707 -52.43 -16.15 9.85
CA GLY A 707 -52.67 -15.58 11.18
C GLY A 707 -51.91 -16.25 12.32
N VAL A 708 -50.84 -17.02 12.03
CA VAL A 708 -50.06 -17.83 13.00
C VAL A 708 -48.59 -17.40 13.12
N LEU A 709 -48.27 -16.18 12.68
CA LEU A 709 -46.90 -15.65 12.77
C LEU A 709 -46.41 -15.46 14.22
N PRO A 710 -47.20 -14.93 15.18
CA PRO A 710 -46.76 -14.80 16.57
C PRO A 710 -46.40 -16.15 17.20
N GLU A 711 -47.19 -17.19 16.93
CA GLU A 711 -46.98 -18.56 17.40
C GLU A 711 -45.71 -19.16 16.80
N LEU A 712 -45.46 -18.95 15.50
CA LEU A 712 -44.20 -19.33 14.85
C LEU A 712 -42.99 -18.64 15.48
N GLN A 713 -43.09 -17.35 15.78
CA GLN A 713 -42.02 -16.58 16.41
C GLN A 713 -41.76 -17.04 17.86
N SER A 714 -42.81 -17.32 18.65
CA SER A 714 -42.66 -17.88 20.02
C SER A 714 -41.98 -19.26 19.97
N ALA A 715 -42.48 -20.17 19.14
CA ALA A 715 -41.92 -21.51 19.00
C ALA A 715 -40.45 -21.49 18.52
N LEU A 716 -40.10 -20.60 17.58
CA LEU A 716 -38.70 -20.41 17.16
C LEU A 716 -37.83 -19.83 18.28
N GLY A 717 -38.36 -18.89 19.08
CA GLY A 717 -37.67 -18.30 20.22
C GLY A 717 -37.38 -19.32 21.33
N GLU A 718 -38.34 -20.18 21.63
CA GLU A 718 -38.22 -21.22 22.65
C GLU A 718 -37.32 -22.39 22.20
N LEU A 719 -37.54 -22.94 21.01
CA LEU A 719 -36.89 -24.16 20.54
C LEU A 719 -35.54 -23.92 19.86
N ALA A 720 -35.33 -22.75 19.27
CA ALA A 720 -34.14 -22.45 18.47
C ALA A 720 -33.72 -20.96 18.52
N PRO A 721 -33.47 -20.36 19.71
CA PRO A 721 -33.25 -18.92 19.87
C PRO A 721 -32.11 -18.33 19.03
N ALA A 722 -31.03 -19.09 18.80
CA ALA A 722 -29.96 -18.66 17.90
C ALA A 722 -30.44 -18.56 16.44
N ARG A 723 -31.24 -19.53 15.99
CA ARG A 723 -31.85 -19.56 14.66
C ARG A 723 -32.92 -18.47 14.50
N ALA A 724 -33.74 -18.22 15.53
CA ALA A 724 -34.71 -17.13 15.53
C ALA A 724 -34.03 -15.77 15.28
N ARG A 725 -32.93 -15.48 16.00
CA ARG A 725 -32.13 -14.26 15.76
C ARG A 725 -31.53 -14.20 14.36
N GLN A 726 -31.07 -15.33 13.82
CA GLN A 726 -30.54 -15.40 12.45
C GLN A 726 -31.62 -15.13 11.40
N ILE A 727 -32.82 -15.71 11.55
CA ILE A 727 -33.99 -15.43 10.68
C ILE A 727 -34.31 -13.94 10.72
N GLU A 728 -34.51 -13.39 11.91
CA GLU A 728 -34.94 -12.00 12.09
C GLU A 728 -33.92 -11.02 11.46
N ALA A 729 -32.62 -11.22 11.72
CA ALA A 729 -31.56 -10.43 11.10
C ALA A 729 -31.49 -10.61 9.57
N SER A 730 -31.76 -11.82 9.06
CA SER A 730 -31.75 -12.10 7.61
C SER A 730 -32.94 -11.45 6.90
N LEU A 731 -34.15 -11.58 7.45
CA LEU A 731 -35.36 -10.95 6.93
C LEU A 731 -35.22 -9.42 6.99
N ALA A 732 -34.84 -8.87 8.14
CA ALA A 732 -34.66 -7.43 8.28
C ALA A 732 -33.53 -6.88 7.38
N GLY A 733 -32.44 -7.63 7.16
CA GLY A 733 -31.28 -7.19 6.36
C GLY A 733 -31.44 -7.30 4.83
N MET A 734 -32.41 -8.09 4.37
CA MET A 734 -32.58 -8.47 2.96
C MET A 734 -33.22 -7.39 2.04
N PRO A 735 -34.31 -6.68 2.43
CA PRO A 735 -35.02 -5.72 1.57
C PRO A 735 -34.16 -4.80 0.68
N PRO A 736 -33.19 -4.02 1.20
CA PRO A 736 -32.40 -3.09 0.38
C PRO A 736 -31.41 -3.77 -0.59
N LYS A 737 -31.33 -5.12 -0.58
CA LYS A 737 -30.39 -5.92 -1.37
C LYS A 737 -31.07 -6.98 -2.23
N ALA A 738 -32.39 -7.19 -2.09
CA ALA A 738 -33.15 -8.24 -2.75
C ALA A 738 -32.92 -8.30 -4.27
N TYR A 739 -32.92 -7.15 -4.95
CA TYR A 739 -32.69 -7.06 -6.41
C TYR A 739 -31.31 -7.57 -6.86
N ARG A 740 -30.26 -7.42 -6.03
CA ARG A 740 -28.92 -7.97 -6.31
C ARG A 740 -28.92 -9.48 -6.11
N TRP A 741 -29.61 -9.95 -5.07
CA TRP A 741 -29.71 -11.36 -4.72
C TRP A 741 -30.43 -12.21 -5.78
N VAL A 742 -31.25 -11.63 -6.67
CA VAL A 742 -31.83 -12.37 -7.82
C VAL A 742 -30.72 -12.99 -8.68
N ARG A 743 -29.81 -12.17 -9.22
CA ARG A 743 -28.68 -12.67 -10.04
C ARG A 743 -27.72 -13.53 -9.21
N GLU A 744 -27.46 -13.15 -7.96
CA GLU A 744 -26.59 -13.98 -7.09
C GLU A 744 -27.21 -15.34 -6.73
N MET A 745 -28.54 -15.52 -6.77
CA MET A 745 -29.19 -16.84 -6.64
C MET A 745 -29.21 -17.61 -7.97
N GLU A 746 -29.26 -16.93 -9.11
CA GLU A 746 -29.14 -17.55 -10.44
C GLU A 746 -27.75 -18.17 -10.65
N GLU A 747 -26.66 -17.50 -10.23
CA GLU A 747 -25.30 -18.08 -10.26
C GLU A 747 -25.17 -19.28 -9.30
N ILE A 748 -25.85 -19.26 -8.14
CA ILE A 748 -25.91 -20.41 -7.22
C ILE A 748 -26.69 -21.57 -7.86
N SER A 749 -27.84 -21.31 -8.47
CA SER A 749 -28.64 -22.29 -9.23
C SER A 749 -27.79 -22.94 -10.33
N LEU A 750 -27.11 -22.14 -11.15
CA LEU A 750 -26.21 -22.61 -12.19
C LEU A 750 -25.10 -23.53 -11.64
N THR A 751 -24.46 -23.12 -10.54
CA THR A 751 -23.41 -23.92 -9.89
C THR A 751 -23.92 -25.26 -9.37
N PHE A 752 -25.08 -25.28 -8.71
CA PHE A 752 -25.65 -26.50 -8.14
C PHE A 752 -26.23 -27.44 -9.21
N ALA A 753 -26.68 -26.89 -10.35
CA ALA A 753 -27.00 -27.66 -11.54
C ALA A 753 -25.74 -28.32 -12.12
N GLU A 754 -24.75 -27.53 -12.55
CA GLU A 754 -23.60 -28.01 -13.33
C GLU A 754 -22.61 -28.86 -12.53
N GLU A 755 -22.25 -28.44 -11.31
CA GLU A 755 -21.23 -29.11 -10.49
C GLU A 755 -21.86 -30.08 -9.46
N GLY A 756 -23.17 -29.93 -9.18
CA GLY A 756 -23.90 -30.70 -8.18
C GLY A 756 -24.98 -31.65 -8.71
N GLY A 757 -25.39 -31.51 -9.97
CA GLY A 757 -26.46 -32.31 -10.58
C GLY A 757 -27.89 -31.97 -10.12
N PHE A 758 -28.10 -30.86 -9.41
CA PHE A 758 -29.41 -30.45 -8.87
C PHE A 758 -30.23 -29.66 -9.89
N GLU A 759 -30.57 -30.31 -11.00
CA GLU A 759 -31.28 -29.70 -12.13
C GLU A 759 -32.81 -29.81 -12.06
N GLY A 760 -33.49 -29.01 -12.90
CA GLY A 760 -34.93 -29.12 -13.15
C GLY A 760 -35.76 -28.93 -11.88
N ALA A 761 -36.52 -29.97 -11.49
CA ALA A 761 -37.36 -29.93 -10.30
C ALA A 761 -36.57 -29.93 -8.97
N ALA A 762 -35.27 -30.26 -9.00
CA ALA A 762 -34.40 -30.23 -7.82
C ALA A 762 -33.75 -28.85 -7.58
N ASP A 763 -33.84 -27.92 -8.53
CA ASP A 763 -33.24 -26.58 -8.44
C ASP A 763 -34.04 -25.66 -7.50
N MET A 764 -33.77 -25.80 -6.19
CA MET A 764 -34.35 -24.95 -5.16
C MET A 764 -33.89 -23.48 -5.27
N PHE A 765 -32.73 -23.22 -5.87
CA PHE A 765 -32.10 -21.89 -5.84
C PHE A 765 -32.64 -20.97 -6.92
N ARG A 766 -33.09 -21.52 -8.05
CA ARG A 766 -33.96 -20.81 -9.00
C ARG A 766 -35.29 -20.43 -8.36
N GLY A 767 -35.87 -21.32 -7.55
CA GLY A 767 -37.04 -20.99 -6.72
C GLY A 767 -36.78 -19.84 -5.75
N ALA A 768 -35.61 -19.82 -5.10
CA ALA A 768 -35.19 -18.71 -4.24
C ALA A 768 -34.94 -17.40 -5.01
N ALA A 769 -34.46 -17.45 -6.26
CA ALA A 769 -34.35 -16.28 -7.13
C ALA A 769 -35.74 -15.64 -7.40
N GLU A 770 -36.78 -16.44 -7.65
CA GLU A 770 -38.16 -15.95 -7.81
C GLU A 770 -38.71 -15.31 -6.52
N VAL A 771 -38.35 -15.81 -5.34
CA VAL A 771 -38.69 -15.18 -4.06
C VAL A 771 -38.09 -13.79 -3.98
N TYR A 772 -36.80 -13.62 -4.30
CA TYR A 772 -36.17 -12.30 -4.28
C TYR A 772 -36.64 -11.36 -5.37
N ARG A 773 -36.98 -11.88 -6.56
CA ARG A 773 -37.62 -11.09 -7.61
C ARG A 773 -38.97 -10.57 -7.15
N THR A 774 -39.77 -11.41 -6.49
CA THR A 774 -41.04 -11.00 -5.88
C THR A 774 -40.84 -9.90 -4.84
N VAL A 775 -39.86 -10.02 -3.92
CA VAL A 775 -39.54 -8.95 -2.95
C VAL A 775 -39.18 -7.65 -3.68
N ALA A 776 -38.31 -7.72 -4.69
CA ALA A 776 -37.75 -6.56 -5.37
C ALA A 776 -38.74 -5.83 -6.29
N GLU A 777 -39.61 -6.54 -6.99
CA GLU A 777 -40.45 -5.99 -8.06
C GLU A 777 -41.93 -5.80 -7.63
N GLU A 778 -42.45 -6.67 -6.76
CA GLU A 778 -43.89 -6.75 -6.46
C GLU A 778 -44.29 -6.12 -5.12
N THR A 779 -43.31 -5.74 -4.29
CA THR A 779 -43.56 -5.17 -2.96
C THR A 779 -42.98 -3.77 -2.80
N VAL A 780 -43.34 -3.09 -1.70
CA VAL A 780 -42.71 -1.83 -1.30
C VAL A 780 -41.24 -2.01 -0.87
N LEU A 781 -40.84 -3.23 -0.48
CA LEU A 781 -39.51 -3.54 0.05
C LEU A 781 -38.39 -3.34 -0.97
N GLY A 782 -38.67 -3.54 -2.26
CA GLY A 782 -37.70 -3.31 -3.35
C GLY A 782 -37.30 -1.84 -3.53
N LYS A 783 -38.01 -0.89 -2.90
CA LYS A 783 -37.69 0.55 -2.92
C LYS A 783 -36.77 0.98 -1.77
N GLU A 784 -36.53 0.10 -0.80
CA GLU A 784 -35.72 0.37 0.39
C GLU A 784 -34.25 0.54 0.02
N LYS A 785 -33.55 1.48 0.66
CA LYS A 785 -32.10 1.69 0.45
C LYS A 785 -31.34 1.51 1.77
N VAL A 786 -30.05 1.19 1.69
CA VAL A 786 -29.19 1.22 2.89
C VAL A 786 -29.12 2.67 3.37
N GLY A 787 -29.45 2.91 4.64
CA GLY A 787 -29.50 4.25 5.25
C GLY A 787 -30.88 4.95 5.23
N ASP A 788 -31.65 4.81 4.15
CA ASP A 788 -33.04 5.32 4.06
C ASP A 788 -34.03 4.15 3.96
N ARG A 789 -34.57 3.76 5.12
CA ARG A 789 -35.47 2.59 5.25
C ARG A 789 -36.79 2.94 5.91
N LYS A 790 -37.90 2.53 5.30
CA LYS A 790 -39.27 2.85 5.75
C LYS A 790 -40.08 1.59 6.09
N ARG A 791 -39.81 0.45 5.45
CA ARG A 791 -40.44 -0.86 5.69
C ARG A 791 -39.41 -2.01 5.79
N GLY A 792 -39.89 -3.18 6.17
CA GLY A 792 -39.13 -4.42 6.29
C GLY A 792 -38.06 -4.39 7.39
N ARG A 793 -38.23 -3.58 8.43
CA ARG A 793 -37.24 -3.45 9.52
C ARG A 793 -37.26 -4.63 10.50
N THR A 794 -38.32 -5.43 10.49
CA THR A 794 -38.51 -6.69 11.24
C THR A 794 -39.02 -7.79 10.30
N GLY A 795 -38.90 -9.05 10.70
CA GLY A 795 -39.44 -10.20 9.97
C GLY A 795 -40.96 -10.14 9.81
N GLU A 796 -41.66 -9.58 10.80
CA GLU A 796 -43.10 -9.31 10.74
C GLU A 796 -43.46 -8.28 9.66
N ASP A 797 -42.75 -7.15 9.61
CA ASP A 797 -43.03 -6.11 8.61
C ASP A 797 -42.64 -6.56 7.19
N VAL A 798 -41.61 -7.39 7.05
CA VAL A 798 -41.30 -8.07 5.79
C VAL A 798 -42.45 -8.99 5.37
N ALA A 799 -42.98 -9.81 6.29
CA ALA A 799 -44.08 -10.72 6.00
C ALA A 799 -45.37 -9.99 5.60
N ALA A 800 -45.70 -8.89 6.28
CA ALA A 800 -46.83 -8.03 5.95
C ALA A 800 -46.67 -7.40 4.57
N ALA A 801 -45.53 -6.75 4.29
CA ALA A 801 -45.27 -6.11 3.00
C ALA A 801 -45.22 -7.11 1.82
N MET A 802 -44.76 -8.35 2.07
CA MET A 802 -44.84 -9.45 1.11
C MET A 802 -46.29 -9.89 0.84
N ALA A 803 -47.11 -10.05 1.89
CA ALA A 803 -48.51 -10.40 1.75
C ALA A 803 -49.30 -9.30 1.00
N GLU A 804 -49.08 -8.03 1.32
CA GLU A 804 -49.62 -6.85 0.62
C GLU A 804 -49.28 -6.87 -0.89
N GLY A 805 -48.01 -7.11 -1.23
CA GLY A 805 -47.52 -7.12 -2.62
C GLY A 805 -48.07 -8.28 -3.44
N ILE A 806 -48.06 -9.50 -2.89
CA ILE A 806 -48.62 -10.69 -3.55
C ILE A 806 -50.12 -10.52 -3.80
N GLU A 807 -50.86 -9.95 -2.84
CA GLU A 807 -52.29 -9.68 -2.99
C GLU A 807 -52.56 -8.64 -4.10
N ARG A 808 -51.73 -7.59 -4.17
CA ARG A 808 -51.78 -6.61 -5.26
C ARG A 808 -51.45 -7.21 -6.62
N LYS A 809 -50.54 -8.18 -6.70
CA LYS A 809 -50.19 -8.91 -7.94
C LYS A 809 -51.34 -9.80 -8.43
N ARG A 810 -52.07 -10.45 -7.51
CA ARG A 810 -53.27 -11.24 -7.84
C ARG A 810 -54.38 -10.37 -8.45
N LYS A 811 -54.75 -9.28 -7.75
CA LYS A 811 -55.75 -8.29 -8.19
C LYS A 811 -55.40 -7.47 -9.45
N LYS A 812 -54.27 -7.75 -10.09
CA LYS A 812 -53.86 -7.22 -11.41
C LYS A 812 -53.93 -8.26 -12.53
N ARG A 813 -54.08 -9.54 -12.16
CA ARG A 813 -54.15 -10.70 -13.07
C ARG A 813 -55.57 -11.26 -13.18
N ASP A 814 -56.33 -11.11 -12.11
CA ASP A 814 -57.79 -11.18 -12.07
C ASP A 814 -58.38 -9.85 -12.61
#